data_AF-A0A7S3JN63-F1
#
_entry.id   AF-A0A7S3JN63-F1
#
_cell.length_a   1.000
_cell.length_b   1.000
_cell.length_c   1.000
_cell.angle_alpha   90.00
_cell.angle_beta   90.00
_cell.angle_gamma   90.00
#
_symmetry.space_group_name_H-M   'P 1'
#
loop_
_entity.id
_entity.type
_entity.pdbx_description
1 polymer ?
#
loop_
_entity_poly.entity_id
_entity_poly.type
_entity_poly.pdbx_seq_one_letter_code
_entity_poly.pdbx_strand_id
1 'polypeptide(L)'
;KFQNISLHKYFNTNNLWIDLQALRKLLDSSGGIVPLPMIKNKKTVDPKDDTSTPVFQLETAMGAAIECFKGATAIVVPRTRFAPVKKCNDLLLLRSDAYVLEKSVPVLAPGIHSAPQISLDSKKYKLVQQLEANLVGGTAPSLKQCTKLKVSGEVRFSAKNILIGEITIKNESSEPKTLPPGIYENTTIDLTAAPGLGALKVTNVKTAPIDGQKPGTSGLRKKTKVFVEGLYLHNFVQATLSAVKAAGSDLENETLVIGGDGRYYNDKAIQIIVKIAIANGVKRVWVAKDGICSTPAMSAVVRERGPQWQKAFGAFILSASHNPGGPDEDFGIKYNCENGGPAPEKITNAIYANTTTITTVKMCQDFPEIDITKLGETRVQAKDDSQVAIVQVIDCVTPHLDLLATVFDFDFIKSALLSRPDFSMVFDAMHGVTGPYARALFVDIFGLPESTLMNAIPLPDFGGHHADPNLTYAVDLTAKCGITKTGRAIESLTNTPSFGAASDGDGDRNMILGSKFFVTPSDSLAVLAANADAIPFFKNQGGIKAVARSMPTSGAVDLVAKKLNLALFETPTGWKFFGNLMDSKALFNGTDYTPLLCGEESFGTGSDHVREKDGLFAVLAWLTILAHFNQDASKPFVTVQNIVEEHWARYGRNYYCRYDYEGVDKAKATEMMAAMTSASATNTGKTIGGFTIATADVFGYTDPVDGSVSKNQGIRFLMADGSRIVFRLSGTAGSGATVRLYLEKYDPKILDKHVSEVVGPLVDVAMQLSKLPEYTGRNEPTVIT
;
A
#
# COMPACT_ATOMS: atom_id res chain seq x y z
N LYS A 1 -41.37 43.14 2.35
CA LYS A 1 -40.71 44.38 2.81
C LYS A 1 -39.19 44.21 2.94
N PHE A 2 -38.71 43.14 3.59
CA PHE A 2 -37.29 42.78 3.76
C PHE A 2 -36.39 42.83 2.49
N GLN A 3 -36.93 42.63 1.28
CA GLN A 3 -36.17 42.70 0.02
C GLN A 3 -35.99 44.12 -0.55
N ASN A 4 -36.52 45.15 0.11
CA ASN A 4 -36.44 46.53 -0.35
C ASN A 4 -35.07 47.14 0.00
N ILE A 5 -34.14 47.12 -0.95
CA ILE A 5 -32.77 47.62 -0.81
C ILE A 5 -32.70 49.15 -0.59
N SER A 6 -33.75 49.89 -0.92
CA SER A 6 -33.88 51.33 -0.65
C SER A 6 -34.14 51.59 0.84
N LEU A 7 -34.82 50.65 1.52
CA LEU A 7 -35.18 50.70 2.93
C LEU A 7 -34.06 50.10 3.81
N HIS A 8 -33.46 48.99 3.38
CA HIS A 8 -32.41 48.25 4.09
C HIS A 8 -31.03 48.49 3.45
N LYS A 9 -30.56 49.75 3.47
CA LYS A 9 -29.31 50.18 2.80
C LYS A 9 -28.03 49.55 3.36
N TYR A 10 -28.05 49.11 4.62
CA TYR A 10 -26.91 48.50 5.30
C TYR A 10 -27.33 47.11 5.80
N PHE A 11 -26.87 46.05 5.14
CA PHE A 11 -27.21 44.70 5.57
C PHE A 11 -26.10 43.68 5.27
N ASN A 12 -25.42 43.23 6.33
CA ASN A 12 -24.60 42.02 6.37
C ASN A 12 -24.38 41.63 7.85
N THR A 13 -25.20 40.75 8.41
CA THR A 13 -25.15 40.39 9.84
C THR A 13 -24.59 38.99 10.03
N ASN A 14 -23.27 38.83 9.93
CA ASN A 14 -22.61 37.58 10.38
C ASN A 14 -22.41 37.56 11.90
N ASN A 15 -22.60 38.70 12.57
CA ASN A 15 -22.57 38.83 14.02
C ASN A 15 -23.85 39.52 14.51
N LEU A 16 -24.41 39.04 15.62
CA LEU A 16 -25.60 39.58 16.25
C LEU A 16 -25.30 39.82 17.72
N TRP A 17 -25.69 40.98 18.22
CA TRP A 17 -25.71 41.27 19.64
C TRP A 17 -27.15 41.42 20.06
N ILE A 18 -27.58 40.55 20.98
CA ILE A 18 -28.98 40.38 21.35
C ILE A 18 -29.11 40.64 22.84
N ASP A 19 -30.04 41.52 23.22
CA ASP A 19 -30.49 41.64 24.59
C ASP A 19 -31.30 40.39 24.96
N LEU A 20 -30.78 39.60 25.90
CA LEU A 20 -31.39 38.34 26.32
C LEU A 20 -32.76 38.53 27.00
N GLN A 21 -32.99 39.67 27.67
CA GLN A 21 -34.30 39.97 28.26
C GLN A 21 -35.33 40.30 27.18
N ALA A 22 -34.92 41.03 26.15
CA ALA A 22 -35.78 41.31 25.00
C ALA A 22 -36.10 40.03 24.21
N LEU A 23 -35.11 39.16 24.01
CA LEU A 23 -35.30 37.85 23.38
C LEU A 23 -36.26 36.97 24.20
N ARG A 24 -36.09 36.89 25.52
CA ARG A 24 -36.99 36.14 26.40
C ARG A 24 -38.43 36.64 26.30
N LYS A 25 -38.65 37.96 26.36
CA LYS A 25 -39.99 38.55 26.20
C LYS A 25 -40.62 38.22 24.85
N LEU A 26 -39.82 38.21 23.77
CA LEU A 26 -40.28 37.87 22.43
C LEU A 26 -40.64 36.38 22.32
N LEU A 27 -39.83 35.49 22.91
CA LEU A 27 -40.10 34.06 22.95
C LEU A 27 -41.37 33.77 23.77
N ASP A 28 -41.50 34.37 24.96
CA ASP A 28 -42.66 34.20 25.84
C ASP A 28 -43.96 34.65 25.14
N SER A 29 -43.91 35.75 24.37
CA SER A 29 -45.08 36.26 23.64
C SER A 29 -45.39 35.53 22.33
N SER A 30 -44.44 34.74 21.80
CA SER A 30 -44.54 34.05 20.51
C SER A 30 -44.55 32.53 20.64
N GLY A 31 -44.91 32.00 21.82
CA GLY A 31 -45.02 30.55 22.05
C GLY A 31 -43.69 29.80 21.96
N GLY A 32 -42.58 30.46 22.31
CA GLY A 32 -41.23 29.90 22.30
C GLY A 32 -40.54 29.93 20.93
N ILE A 33 -41.15 30.51 19.89
CA ILE A 33 -40.60 30.56 18.53
C ILE A 33 -40.51 32.00 18.05
N VAL A 34 -39.32 32.45 17.64
CA VAL A 34 -39.15 33.77 17.01
C VAL A 34 -39.80 33.73 15.62
N PRO A 35 -40.76 34.63 15.31
CA PRO A 35 -41.53 34.59 14.06
C PRO A 35 -40.71 35.13 12.87
N LEU A 36 -39.66 34.42 12.49
CA LEU A 36 -38.79 34.79 11.38
C LEU A 36 -39.48 34.54 10.03
N PRO A 37 -39.32 35.43 9.04
CA PRO A 37 -39.84 35.21 7.71
C PRO A 37 -39.18 34.00 7.05
N MET A 38 -40.00 33.11 6.49
CA MET A 38 -39.54 31.95 5.73
C MET A 38 -39.09 32.36 4.32
N ILE A 39 -37.91 31.90 3.94
CA ILE A 39 -37.30 32.09 2.62
C ILE A 39 -37.38 30.76 1.88
N LYS A 40 -37.88 30.81 0.65
CA LYS A 40 -37.95 29.66 -0.25
C LYS A 40 -36.91 29.83 -1.37
N ASN A 41 -35.86 29.03 -1.33
CA ASN A 41 -34.81 29.03 -2.35
C ASN A 41 -34.93 27.81 -3.26
N LYS A 42 -34.82 28.02 -4.57
CA LYS A 42 -34.61 26.91 -5.53
C LYS A 42 -33.14 26.47 -5.46
N LYS A 43 -32.90 25.19 -5.27
CA LYS A 43 -31.58 24.55 -5.17
C LYS A 43 -31.61 23.20 -5.88
N THR A 44 -30.48 22.52 -5.88
CA THR A 44 -30.31 21.14 -6.36
C THR A 44 -29.85 20.26 -5.20
N VAL A 45 -30.15 18.95 -5.24
CA VAL A 45 -29.78 17.99 -4.17
C VAL A 45 -28.26 17.93 -3.99
N ASP A 46 -27.51 17.84 -5.10
CA ASP A 46 -26.07 18.05 -5.06
C ASP A 46 -25.78 19.53 -5.37
N PRO A 47 -25.31 20.32 -4.40
CA PRO A 47 -24.99 21.73 -4.61
C PRO A 47 -23.79 21.97 -5.54
N LYS A 48 -23.06 20.90 -5.91
CA LYS A 48 -21.93 20.92 -6.86
C LYS A 48 -22.35 20.58 -8.28
N ASP A 49 -23.55 20.01 -8.47
CA ASP A 49 -24.09 19.62 -9.78
C ASP A 49 -25.42 20.34 -10.04
N ASP A 50 -25.35 21.36 -10.89
CA ASP A 50 -26.50 22.16 -11.29
C ASP A 50 -27.53 21.34 -12.12
N THR A 51 -27.19 20.11 -12.54
CA THR A 51 -28.11 19.17 -13.22
C THR A 51 -28.77 18.16 -12.28
N SER A 52 -28.35 18.11 -11.01
CA SER A 52 -28.95 17.21 -10.03
C SER A 52 -30.36 17.62 -9.63
N THR A 53 -31.11 16.70 -9.00
CA THR A 53 -32.54 16.86 -8.71
C THR A 53 -32.88 18.22 -8.08
N PRO A 54 -33.76 19.03 -8.70
CA PRO A 54 -34.17 20.32 -8.14
C PRO A 54 -34.97 20.14 -6.85
N VAL A 55 -34.68 20.96 -5.84
CA VAL A 55 -35.37 20.99 -4.55
C VAL A 55 -35.66 22.43 -4.11
N PHE A 56 -36.61 22.58 -3.18
CA PHE A 56 -36.81 23.82 -2.47
C PHE A 56 -36.17 23.73 -1.09
N GLN A 57 -35.17 24.58 -0.84
CA GLN A 57 -34.63 24.81 0.48
C GLN A 57 -35.50 25.87 1.17
N LEU A 58 -36.20 25.46 2.23
CA LEU A 58 -36.90 26.38 3.12
C LEU A 58 -35.96 26.75 4.25
N GLU A 59 -35.68 28.04 4.41
CA GLU A 59 -34.80 28.54 5.46
C GLU A 59 -35.36 29.79 6.11
N THR A 60 -34.98 30.07 7.35
CA THR A 60 -35.22 31.36 7.99
C THR A 60 -33.87 32.04 8.15
N ALA A 61 -33.75 33.29 7.67
CA ALA A 61 -32.51 34.04 7.83
C ALA A 61 -32.51 34.74 9.19
N MET A 62 -31.51 34.44 10.02
CA MET A 62 -31.38 35.09 11.33
C MET A 62 -31.25 36.61 11.23
N GLY A 63 -30.66 37.14 10.15
CA GLY A 63 -30.61 38.58 9.92
C GLY A 63 -32.00 39.24 9.78
N ALA A 64 -33.03 38.49 9.42
CA ALA A 64 -34.41 38.99 9.37
C ALA A 64 -35.03 39.13 10.77
N ALA A 65 -34.39 38.59 11.81
CA ALA A 65 -34.79 38.80 13.21
C ALA A 65 -34.77 40.28 13.60
N ILE A 66 -34.04 41.13 12.87
CA ILE A 66 -34.04 42.59 13.08
C ILE A 66 -35.46 43.18 13.00
N GLU A 67 -36.35 42.58 12.21
CA GLU A 67 -37.76 43.00 12.09
C GLU A 67 -38.60 42.57 13.31
N CYS A 68 -38.14 41.58 14.07
CA CYS A 68 -38.82 41.04 15.25
C CYS A 68 -38.52 41.82 16.54
N PHE A 69 -37.49 42.67 16.55
CA PHE A 69 -37.07 43.45 17.72
C PHE A 69 -37.29 44.94 17.51
N LYS A 70 -38.17 45.53 18.32
CA LYS A 70 -38.37 46.99 18.32
C LYS A 70 -37.09 47.68 18.83
N GLY A 71 -36.55 48.61 18.05
CA GLY A 71 -35.33 49.35 18.39
C GLY A 71 -34.02 48.69 17.93
N ALA A 72 -34.09 47.61 17.14
CA ALA A 72 -32.90 47.00 16.57
C ALA A 72 -32.12 47.99 15.67
N THR A 73 -30.79 47.98 15.78
CA THR A 73 -29.90 48.92 15.09
C THR A 73 -28.82 48.17 14.31
N ALA A 74 -28.48 48.66 13.12
CA ALA A 74 -27.36 48.13 12.33
C ALA A 74 -26.07 48.91 12.62
N ILE A 75 -24.96 48.18 12.84
CA ILE A 75 -23.63 48.77 13.02
C ILE A 75 -22.84 48.57 11.73
N VAL A 76 -22.35 49.67 11.16
CA VAL A 76 -21.51 49.62 9.96
C VAL A 76 -20.07 49.32 10.37
N VAL A 77 -19.60 48.12 10.07
CA VAL A 77 -18.18 47.76 10.19
C VAL A 77 -17.51 48.05 8.85
N PRO A 78 -16.51 48.97 8.79
CA PRO A 78 -15.84 49.27 7.54
C PRO A 78 -15.02 48.08 7.06
N ARG A 79 -14.84 47.93 5.73
CA ARG A 79 -14.04 46.84 5.16
C ARG A 79 -12.57 46.84 5.62
N THR A 80 -12.07 47.98 6.10
CA THR A 80 -10.74 48.10 6.73
C THR A 80 -10.62 47.31 8.04
N ARG A 81 -11.75 46.98 8.68
CA ARG A 81 -11.83 46.18 9.92
C ARG A 81 -12.24 44.72 9.67
N PHE A 82 -12.69 44.39 8.46
CA PHE A 82 -13.24 43.09 8.12
C PHE A 82 -13.13 42.81 6.61
N ALA A 83 -12.32 41.82 6.25
CA ALA A 83 -12.18 41.32 4.88
C ALA A 83 -12.98 39.99 4.73
N PRO A 84 -14.29 40.04 4.41
CA PRO A 84 -15.08 38.82 4.28
C PRO A 84 -14.68 38.03 3.05
N VAL A 85 -14.51 36.71 3.20
CA VAL A 85 -14.41 35.79 2.07
C VAL A 85 -15.79 35.19 1.81
N LYS A 86 -16.49 35.66 0.77
CA LYS A 86 -17.80 35.11 0.35
C LYS A 86 -17.71 34.33 -0.95
N LYS A 87 -16.84 34.75 -1.86
CA LYS A 87 -16.61 34.11 -3.17
C LYS A 87 -15.12 33.89 -3.40
N CYS A 88 -14.78 33.07 -4.39
CA CYS A 88 -13.39 32.90 -4.83
C CYS A 88 -12.74 34.22 -5.28
N ASN A 89 -13.53 35.21 -5.71
CA ASN A 89 -13.04 36.57 -5.97
C ASN A 89 -12.36 37.18 -4.73
N ASP A 90 -13.02 37.08 -3.57
CA ASP A 90 -12.52 37.60 -2.31
C ASP A 90 -11.33 36.76 -1.82
N LEU A 91 -11.40 35.44 -2.02
CA LEU A 91 -10.33 34.51 -1.61
C LEU A 91 -9.04 34.72 -2.41
N LEU A 92 -9.14 34.88 -3.73
CA LEU A 92 -8.00 35.17 -4.60
C LEU A 92 -7.32 36.48 -4.18
N LEU A 93 -8.14 37.51 -3.91
CA LEU A 93 -7.66 38.79 -3.46
C LEU A 93 -6.93 38.69 -2.11
N LEU A 94 -7.54 38.02 -1.13
CA LEU A 94 -6.96 37.87 0.22
C LEU A 94 -5.65 37.05 0.21
N ARG A 95 -5.50 36.13 -0.74
CA ARG A 95 -4.28 35.32 -0.93
C ARG A 95 -3.19 36.00 -1.75
N SER A 96 -3.52 37.09 -2.44
CA SER A 96 -2.53 37.87 -3.18
C SER A 96 -1.71 38.78 -2.26
N ASP A 97 -0.66 39.36 -2.82
CA ASP A 97 0.18 40.37 -2.15
C ASP A 97 -0.52 41.74 -1.97
N ALA A 98 -1.79 41.89 -2.37
CA ALA A 98 -2.60 43.04 -2.01
C ALA A 98 -2.97 43.08 -0.52
N TYR A 99 -2.86 41.94 0.17
CA TYR A 99 -3.07 41.82 1.61
C TYR A 99 -1.82 41.28 2.31
N VAL A 100 -1.57 41.77 3.52
CA VAL A 100 -0.55 41.27 4.44
C VAL A 100 -1.19 40.96 5.79
N LEU A 101 -0.56 40.07 6.56
CA LEU A 101 -0.99 39.77 7.92
C LEU A 101 -0.26 40.68 8.90
N GLU A 102 -1.00 41.58 9.55
CA GLU A 102 -0.50 42.36 10.68
C GLU A 102 -1.19 41.88 11.96
N LYS A 103 -0.41 41.35 12.91
CA LYS A 103 -0.93 40.79 14.18
C LYS A 103 -2.08 39.79 13.96
N SER A 104 -1.91 38.90 12.96
CA SER A 104 -2.90 37.90 12.54
C SER A 104 -4.20 38.46 11.96
N VAL A 105 -4.23 39.74 11.58
CA VAL A 105 -5.36 40.39 10.89
C VAL A 105 -4.95 40.70 9.45
N PRO A 106 -5.73 40.30 8.44
CA PRO A 106 -5.45 40.69 7.07
C PRO A 106 -5.75 42.17 6.89
N VAL A 107 -4.74 42.94 6.52
CA VAL A 107 -4.85 44.36 6.17
C VAL A 107 -4.31 44.60 4.76
N LEU A 108 -4.74 45.70 4.13
CA LEU A 108 -4.19 46.07 2.83
C LEU A 108 -2.69 46.32 2.93
N ALA A 109 -1.94 45.84 1.96
CA ALA A 109 -0.49 46.04 1.94
C ALA A 109 -0.14 47.54 1.91
N PRO A 110 1.00 47.95 2.50
CA PRO A 110 1.43 49.35 2.50
C PRO A 110 1.46 49.94 1.08
N GLY A 111 0.87 51.13 0.93
CA GLY A 111 0.73 51.83 -0.35
C GLY A 111 -0.57 51.55 -1.12
N ILE A 112 -1.43 50.66 -0.62
CA ILE A 112 -2.74 50.38 -1.23
C ILE A 112 -3.84 51.14 -0.47
N HIS A 113 -4.52 52.06 -1.16
CA HIS A 113 -5.59 52.87 -0.56
C HIS A 113 -6.97 52.21 -0.65
N SER A 114 -7.19 51.33 -1.62
CA SER A 114 -8.45 50.61 -1.82
C SER A 114 -8.21 49.21 -2.36
N ALA A 115 -9.05 48.27 -1.94
CA ALA A 115 -8.93 46.88 -2.37
C ALA A 115 -9.26 46.73 -3.88
N PRO A 116 -8.44 46.00 -4.66
CA PRO A 116 -8.71 45.70 -6.06
C PRO A 116 -10.10 45.07 -6.27
N GLN A 117 -10.79 45.45 -7.34
CA GLN A 117 -12.08 44.82 -7.71
C GLN A 117 -11.86 43.54 -8.51
N ILE A 118 -12.18 42.39 -7.93
CA ILE A 118 -12.01 41.07 -8.59
C ILE A 118 -13.36 40.52 -9.08
N SER A 119 -13.41 40.16 -10.36
CA SER A 119 -14.56 39.54 -11.02
C SER A 119 -14.11 38.29 -11.78
N LEU A 120 -14.16 37.13 -11.12
CA LEU A 120 -13.92 35.84 -11.78
C LEU A 120 -15.20 35.28 -12.41
N ASP A 121 -15.03 34.44 -13.41
CA ASP A 121 -16.13 33.70 -14.03
C ASP A 121 -16.84 32.83 -12.97
N SER A 122 -18.12 33.10 -12.73
CA SER A 122 -18.87 32.46 -11.65
C SER A 122 -19.13 30.98 -11.86
N LYS A 123 -18.96 30.43 -13.07
CA LYS A 123 -19.09 29.00 -13.35
C LYS A 123 -17.75 28.29 -13.18
N LYS A 124 -16.65 28.95 -13.56
CA LYS A 124 -15.30 28.39 -13.52
C LYS A 124 -14.58 28.58 -12.18
N TYR A 125 -15.00 29.52 -11.35
CA TYR A 125 -14.40 29.79 -10.02
C TYR A 125 -15.47 29.86 -8.92
N LYS A 126 -16.54 29.05 -9.01
CA LYS A 126 -17.60 28.98 -8.00
C LYS A 126 -17.10 28.40 -6.68
N LEU A 127 -16.29 27.34 -6.78
CA LEU A 127 -15.81 26.53 -5.66
C LEU A 127 -14.30 26.71 -5.45
N VAL A 128 -13.85 26.54 -4.20
CA VAL A 128 -12.43 26.65 -3.83
C VAL A 128 -11.56 25.70 -4.65
N GLN A 129 -12.01 24.46 -4.87
CA GLN A 129 -11.23 23.48 -5.66
C GLN A 129 -11.01 23.94 -7.11
N GLN A 130 -11.96 24.68 -7.69
CA GLN A 130 -11.80 25.23 -9.02
C GLN A 130 -10.82 26.41 -9.04
N LEU A 131 -10.80 27.21 -7.98
CA LEU A 131 -9.76 28.25 -7.82
C LEU A 131 -8.38 27.61 -7.68
N GLU A 132 -8.21 26.62 -6.79
CA GLU A 132 -6.91 25.94 -6.60
C GLU A 132 -6.39 25.32 -7.90
N ALA A 133 -7.26 24.66 -8.68
CA ALA A 133 -6.89 24.06 -9.96
C ALA A 133 -6.35 25.07 -11.00
N ASN A 134 -6.68 26.35 -10.81
CA ASN A 134 -6.29 27.46 -11.67
C ASN A 134 -5.17 28.33 -11.06
N LEU A 135 -4.57 27.92 -9.93
CA LEU A 135 -3.37 28.54 -9.36
C LEU A 135 -2.17 27.62 -9.54
N VAL A 136 -1.32 27.92 -10.52
CA VAL A 136 -0.08 27.21 -10.81
C VAL A 136 0.84 27.29 -9.58
N GLY A 137 1.18 26.13 -9.02
CA GLY A 137 1.95 26.02 -7.78
C GLY A 137 1.22 26.52 -6.53
N GLY A 138 -0.12 26.64 -6.56
CA GLY A 138 -0.92 27.10 -5.42
C GLY A 138 -0.77 28.58 -5.07
N THR A 139 -0.18 29.38 -5.96
CA THR A 139 0.14 30.80 -5.71
C THR A 139 -0.77 31.74 -6.50
N ALA A 140 -1.24 32.80 -5.84
CA ALA A 140 -2.02 33.87 -6.45
C ALA A 140 -1.12 34.80 -7.30
N PRO A 141 -1.66 35.47 -8.34
CA PRO A 141 -0.94 36.53 -9.04
C PRO A 141 -0.71 37.73 -8.12
N SER A 142 0.26 38.57 -8.45
CA SER A 142 0.44 39.85 -7.77
C SER A 142 -0.68 40.82 -8.17
N LEU A 143 -1.41 41.30 -7.17
CA LEU A 143 -2.53 42.24 -7.29
C LEU A 143 -2.26 43.56 -6.55
N LYS A 144 -1.05 43.73 -5.98
CA LYS A 144 -0.67 44.92 -5.20
C LYS A 144 -0.92 46.25 -5.91
N GLN A 145 -0.73 46.30 -7.23
CA GLN A 145 -0.94 47.49 -8.06
C GLN A 145 -2.18 47.36 -8.98
N CYS A 146 -2.98 46.32 -8.82
CA CYS A 146 -4.18 46.08 -9.60
C CYS A 146 -5.32 46.97 -9.08
N THR A 147 -6.05 47.65 -9.94
CA THR A 147 -7.29 48.35 -9.56
C THR A 147 -8.51 47.46 -9.81
N LYS A 148 -8.51 46.69 -10.90
CA LYS A 148 -9.60 45.81 -11.30
C LYS A 148 -9.09 44.61 -12.10
N LEU A 149 -9.58 43.42 -11.77
CA LEU A 149 -9.33 42.19 -12.54
C LEU A 149 -10.67 41.57 -12.94
N LYS A 150 -10.90 41.42 -14.24
CA LYS A 150 -12.04 40.66 -14.79
C LYS A 150 -11.52 39.43 -15.54
N VAL A 151 -11.99 38.25 -15.17
CA VAL A 151 -11.64 36.98 -15.83
C VAL A 151 -12.91 36.34 -16.37
N SER A 152 -12.94 35.99 -17.65
CA SER A 152 -14.04 35.28 -18.31
C SER A 152 -13.51 33.99 -18.91
N GLY A 153 -14.14 32.85 -18.60
CA GLY A 153 -13.59 31.53 -18.90
C GLY A 153 -12.54 31.04 -17.89
N GLU A 154 -11.86 29.95 -18.23
CA GLU A 154 -10.96 29.22 -17.31
C GLU A 154 -9.49 29.58 -17.58
N VAL A 155 -8.92 30.41 -16.69
CA VAL A 155 -7.57 30.99 -16.80
C VAL A 155 -6.72 30.60 -15.60
N ARG A 156 -5.50 30.14 -15.85
CA ARG A 156 -4.56 29.78 -14.79
C ARG A 156 -3.56 30.90 -14.52
N PHE A 157 -3.29 31.15 -13.25
CA PHE A 157 -2.37 32.19 -12.76
C PHE A 157 -1.21 31.57 -11.99
N SER A 158 -0.11 32.29 -11.88
CA SER A 158 1.05 32.00 -11.04
C SER A 158 1.49 33.26 -10.30
N ALA A 159 2.33 33.12 -9.28
CA ALA A 159 2.98 34.25 -8.61
C ALA A 159 3.78 35.17 -9.55
N LYS A 160 4.14 34.70 -10.76
CA LYS A 160 4.89 35.48 -11.75
C LYS A 160 4.02 36.35 -12.65
N ASN A 161 2.70 36.33 -12.47
CA ASN A 161 1.81 37.27 -13.15
C ASN A 161 1.62 38.51 -12.28
N ILE A 162 2.13 39.65 -12.74
CA ILE A 162 2.04 40.94 -12.04
C ILE A 162 1.00 41.80 -12.76
N LEU A 163 -0.09 42.12 -12.08
CA LEU A 163 -1.24 42.80 -12.67
C LEU A 163 -1.34 44.25 -12.15
N ILE A 164 -1.30 45.22 -13.06
CA ILE A 164 -1.24 46.65 -12.78
C ILE A 164 -2.43 47.37 -13.43
N GLY A 165 -3.17 48.16 -12.65
CA GLY A 165 -4.33 48.91 -13.15
C GLY A 165 -5.53 48.03 -13.49
N GLU A 166 -6.23 48.34 -14.60
CA GLU A 166 -7.42 47.59 -15.03
C GLU A 166 -7.07 46.47 -16.01
N ILE A 167 -7.27 45.22 -15.61
CA ILE A 167 -6.97 44.03 -16.40
C ILE A 167 -8.25 43.25 -16.72
N THR A 168 -8.44 42.90 -17.99
CA THR A 168 -9.46 41.94 -18.42
C THR A 168 -8.79 40.77 -19.12
N ILE A 169 -9.13 39.54 -18.74
CA ILE A 169 -8.62 38.31 -19.35
C ILE A 169 -9.80 37.46 -19.80
N LYS A 170 -9.72 36.95 -21.02
CA LYS A 170 -10.78 36.19 -21.66
C LYS A 170 -10.22 34.87 -22.19
N ASN A 171 -10.96 33.79 -21.97
CA ASN A 171 -10.76 32.49 -22.58
C ASN A 171 -12.13 31.89 -22.96
N GLU A 172 -12.49 31.92 -24.23
CA GLU A 172 -13.73 31.29 -24.72
C GLU A 172 -13.57 29.81 -25.07
N SER A 173 -12.35 29.26 -25.00
CA SER A 173 -12.12 27.86 -25.30
C SER A 173 -12.64 26.95 -24.18
N SER A 174 -12.85 25.68 -24.51
CA SER A 174 -13.24 24.65 -23.54
C SER A 174 -12.07 24.17 -22.67
N GLU A 175 -10.84 24.58 -23.00
CA GLU A 175 -9.62 24.18 -22.31
C GLU A 175 -9.13 25.32 -21.39
N PRO A 176 -8.61 25.01 -20.19
CA PRO A 176 -7.90 25.99 -19.37
C PRO A 176 -6.71 26.60 -20.13
N LYS A 177 -6.49 27.91 -19.99
CA LYS A 177 -5.33 28.61 -20.58
C LYS A 177 -4.49 29.26 -19.49
N THR A 178 -3.18 29.07 -19.54
CA THR A 178 -2.27 29.71 -18.58
C THR A 178 -1.92 31.10 -19.04
N LEU A 179 -2.05 32.09 -18.16
CA LEU A 179 -1.50 33.42 -18.42
C LEU A 179 0.03 33.34 -18.32
N PRO A 180 0.79 33.65 -19.41
CA PRO A 180 2.25 33.59 -19.36
C PRO A 180 2.84 34.46 -18.23
N PRO A 181 3.96 34.06 -17.60
CA PRO A 181 4.67 34.92 -16.66
C PRO A 181 4.98 36.29 -17.25
N GLY A 182 4.71 37.38 -16.51
CA GLY A 182 4.89 38.72 -17.04
C GLY A 182 4.17 39.82 -16.25
N ILE A 183 4.46 41.06 -16.63
CA ILE A 183 3.81 42.26 -16.13
C ILE A 183 2.73 42.68 -17.15
N TYR A 184 1.52 42.89 -16.67
CA TYR A 184 0.37 43.30 -17.47
C TYR A 184 -0.20 44.59 -16.91
N GLU A 185 -0.28 45.62 -17.73
CA GLU A 185 -0.73 46.96 -17.31
C GLU A 185 -1.87 47.46 -18.20
N ASN A 186 -2.99 47.84 -17.57
CA ASN A 186 -4.14 48.48 -18.22
C ASN A 186 -4.58 47.86 -19.55
N THR A 187 -4.69 46.52 -19.59
CA THR A 187 -4.82 45.77 -20.85
C THR A 187 -5.94 44.73 -20.82
N THR A 188 -6.37 44.33 -22.02
CA THR A 188 -7.27 43.19 -22.25
C THR A 188 -6.52 42.09 -22.98
N ILE A 189 -6.54 40.88 -22.42
CA ILE A 189 -5.82 39.72 -22.94
C ILE A 189 -6.84 38.66 -23.35
N ASP A 190 -6.82 38.25 -24.62
CA ASP A 190 -7.62 37.14 -25.12
C ASP A 190 -6.73 35.90 -25.29
N LEU A 191 -6.89 34.93 -24.39
CA LEU A 191 -6.16 33.66 -24.38
C LEU A 191 -6.88 32.57 -25.19
N THR A 192 -8.00 32.87 -25.84
CA THR A 192 -8.83 31.86 -26.54
C THR A 192 -8.02 31.06 -27.57
N ALA A 193 -7.12 31.74 -28.30
CA ALA A 193 -6.24 31.12 -29.28
C ALA A 193 -4.86 30.71 -28.72
N ALA A 194 -4.59 30.95 -27.43
CA ALA A 194 -3.31 30.59 -26.82
C ALA A 194 -3.14 29.06 -26.78
N PRO A 195 -1.90 28.54 -26.83
CA PRO A 195 -1.64 27.14 -26.56
C PRO A 195 -2.20 26.71 -25.20
N GLY A 196 -2.60 25.44 -25.09
CA GLY A 196 -3.10 24.86 -23.84
C GLY A 196 -2.17 23.79 -23.29
N LEU A 197 -2.73 22.84 -22.55
CA LEU A 197 -1.97 21.78 -21.88
C LEU A 197 -1.59 20.64 -22.83
N GLY A 198 -2.25 20.52 -23.97
CA GLY A 198 -1.95 19.47 -24.96
C GLY A 198 -2.10 18.07 -24.35
N ALA A 199 -1.07 17.24 -24.44
CA ALA A 199 -1.04 15.89 -23.87
C ALA A 199 -1.19 15.85 -22.34
N LEU A 200 -1.03 16.99 -21.66
CA LEU A 200 -1.23 17.13 -20.21
C LEU A 200 -2.62 17.66 -19.84
N LYS A 201 -3.53 17.77 -20.81
CA LYS A 201 -4.91 18.18 -20.57
C LYS A 201 -5.62 17.13 -19.73
N VAL A 202 -6.11 17.56 -18.56
CA VAL A 202 -6.91 16.73 -17.67
C VAL A 202 -8.34 16.60 -18.19
N THR A 203 -8.80 15.37 -18.33
CA THR A 203 -10.20 15.03 -18.58
C THR A 203 -10.82 14.41 -17.32
N ASN A 204 -12.09 14.72 -17.07
CA ASN A 204 -12.86 14.13 -16.00
C ASN A 204 -13.74 13.02 -16.59
N VAL A 205 -13.41 11.77 -16.31
CA VAL A 205 -14.19 10.60 -16.72
C VAL A 205 -15.21 10.31 -15.62
N LYS A 206 -16.50 10.43 -15.94
CA LYS A 206 -17.59 10.11 -15.01
C LYS A 206 -17.55 8.61 -14.68
N THR A 207 -17.68 8.28 -13.40
CA THR A 207 -17.71 6.90 -12.91
C THR A 207 -18.73 6.77 -11.78
N ALA A 208 -18.92 5.55 -11.30
CA ALA A 208 -19.70 5.24 -10.10
C ALA A 208 -18.91 4.26 -9.22
N PRO A 209 -19.23 4.15 -7.92
CA PRO A 209 -18.64 3.14 -7.05
C PRO A 209 -18.83 1.73 -7.63
N ILE A 210 -17.78 0.91 -7.52
CA ILE A 210 -17.83 -0.51 -7.90
C ILE A 210 -17.45 -1.34 -6.67
N ASP A 211 -18.30 -2.29 -6.32
CA ASP A 211 -18.17 -3.12 -5.12
C ASP A 211 -16.90 -3.99 -5.14
N GLY A 212 -16.45 -4.36 -3.94
CA GLY A 212 -15.38 -5.35 -3.78
C GLY A 212 -13.95 -4.82 -3.95
N GLN A 213 -13.74 -3.50 -4.03
CA GLN A 213 -12.43 -2.84 -4.13
C GLN A 213 -11.75 -2.60 -2.76
N LYS A 214 -11.97 -3.49 -1.78
CA LYS A 214 -11.28 -3.41 -0.49
C LYS A 214 -9.91 -4.09 -0.59
N PRO A 215 -8.79 -3.37 -0.36
CA PRO A 215 -7.48 -4.01 -0.29
C PRO A 215 -7.43 -5.06 0.83
N GLY A 216 -6.85 -6.22 0.54
CA GLY A 216 -6.53 -7.23 1.55
C GLY A 216 -5.21 -6.90 2.27
N THR A 217 -4.62 -7.90 2.94
CA THR A 217 -3.31 -7.77 3.60
C THR A 217 -2.17 -7.45 2.64
N SER A 218 -2.34 -7.77 1.35
CA SER A 218 -1.30 -7.67 0.33
C SER A 218 -1.83 -7.05 -0.97
N GLY A 219 -2.62 -5.98 -0.84
CA GLY A 219 -3.24 -5.25 -1.96
C GLY A 219 -4.60 -5.81 -2.40
N LEU A 220 -5.12 -5.28 -3.51
CA LEU A 220 -6.37 -5.73 -4.13
C LEU A 220 -6.07 -6.82 -5.15
N ARG A 221 -6.78 -7.96 -5.07
CA ARG A 221 -6.65 -9.09 -6.01
C ARG A 221 -8.04 -9.54 -6.47
N LYS A 222 -8.20 -9.73 -7.77
CA LYS A 222 -9.43 -10.23 -8.43
C LYS A 222 -9.05 -10.95 -9.72
N LYS A 223 -10.04 -11.64 -10.30
CA LYS A 223 -9.91 -12.14 -11.67
C LYS A 223 -9.58 -11.01 -12.64
N THR A 224 -8.66 -11.25 -13.56
CA THR A 224 -8.15 -10.30 -14.56
C THR A 224 -9.29 -9.58 -15.29
N LYS A 225 -10.32 -10.31 -15.71
CA LYS A 225 -11.50 -9.75 -16.39
C LYS A 225 -12.15 -8.59 -15.63
N VAL A 226 -12.19 -8.65 -14.29
CA VAL A 226 -12.75 -7.59 -13.44
C VAL A 226 -11.97 -6.28 -13.58
N PHE A 227 -10.64 -6.36 -13.74
CA PHE A 227 -9.79 -5.17 -13.92
C PHE A 227 -9.80 -4.62 -15.34
N VAL A 228 -10.01 -5.49 -16.33
CA VAL A 228 -10.09 -5.14 -17.75
C VAL A 228 -11.42 -4.47 -18.08
N GLU A 229 -12.50 -4.90 -17.43
CA GLU A 229 -13.85 -4.38 -17.68
C GLU A 229 -14.09 -3.00 -17.05
N GLY A 230 -14.51 -2.05 -17.88
CA GLY A 230 -14.95 -0.72 -17.44
C GLY A 230 -13.88 0.09 -16.72
N LEU A 231 -14.26 0.67 -15.57
CA LEU A 231 -13.43 1.61 -14.80
C LEU A 231 -12.93 1.04 -13.48
N TYR A 232 -12.86 -0.29 -13.31
CA TYR A 232 -12.44 -0.92 -12.06
C TYR A 232 -11.03 -0.51 -11.63
N LEU A 233 -10.03 -0.73 -12.50
CA LEU A 233 -8.64 -0.28 -12.25
C LEU A 233 -8.58 1.23 -12.02
N HIS A 234 -9.27 2.00 -12.88
CA HIS A 234 -9.28 3.46 -12.86
C HIS A 234 -9.78 4.01 -11.52
N ASN A 235 -10.88 3.45 -11.01
CA ASN A 235 -11.46 3.82 -9.73
C ASN A 235 -10.50 3.57 -8.58
N PHE A 236 -9.85 2.40 -8.55
CA PHE A 236 -8.91 2.05 -7.51
C PHE A 236 -7.66 2.94 -7.50
N VAL A 237 -7.09 3.23 -8.68
CA VAL A 237 -5.91 4.09 -8.81
C VAL A 237 -6.24 5.53 -8.37
N GLN A 238 -7.37 6.08 -8.84
CA GLN A 238 -7.83 7.41 -8.43
C GLN A 238 -8.10 7.48 -6.92
N ALA A 239 -8.75 6.46 -6.35
CA ALA A 239 -9.02 6.36 -4.91
C ALA A 239 -7.73 6.31 -4.09
N THR A 240 -6.71 5.62 -4.61
CA THR A 240 -5.39 5.51 -3.99
C THR A 240 -4.67 6.85 -3.97
N LEU A 241 -4.55 7.52 -5.12
CA LEU A 241 -3.92 8.83 -5.20
C LEU A 241 -4.62 9.89 -4.34
N SER A 242 -5.96 9.85 -4.27
CA SER A 242 -6.73 10.70 -3.37
C SER A 242 -6.42 10.44 -1.89
N ALA A 243 -6.28 9.18 -1.49
CA ALA A 243 -6.00 8.80 -0.10
C ALA A 243 -4.60 9.24 0.34
N VAL A 244 -3.59 9.02 -0.50
CA VAL A 244 -2.19 9.34 -0.15
C VAL A 244 -1.93 10.85 -0.20
N LYS A 245 -2.57 11.57 -1.13
CA LYS A 245 -2.57 13.04 -1.13
C LYS A 245 -3.20 13.59 0.15
N ALA A 246 -4.33 13.03 0.59
CA ALA A 246 -4.97 13.42 1.85
C ALA A 246 -4.13 13.04 3.09
N ALA A 247 -3.27 12.02 2.99
CA ALA A 247 -2.35 11.64 4.04
C ALA A 247 -1.07 12.50 4.10
N GLY A 248 -0.85 13.38 3.10
CA GLY A 248 0.24 14.35 3.10
C GLY A 248 1.35 14.13 2.07
N SER A 249 1.23 13.14 1.18
CA SER A 249 2.22 12.90 0.11
C SER A 249 2.31 14.09 -0.85
N ASP A 250 3.53 14.49 -1.24
CA ASP A 250 3.76 15.58 -2.18
C ASP A 250 3.86 15.04 -3.61
N LEU A 251 2.69 14.82 -4.22
CA LEU A 251 2.59 14.30 -5.59
C LEU A 251 3.34 15.20 -6.60
N GLU A 252 3.49 16.50 -6.35
CA GLU A 252 4.05 17.42 -7.33
C GLU A 252 5.57 17.41 -7.38
N ASN A 253 6.24 17.26 -6.24
CA ASN A 253 7.70 17.36 -6.15
C ASN A 253 8.39 15.99 -5.94
N GLU A 254 7.65 15.01 -5.43
CA GLU A 254 8.14 13.64 -5.22
C GLU A 254 7.85 12.75 -6.44
N THR A 255 8.29 11.49 -6.36
CA THR A 255 8.20 10.54 -7.48
C THR A 255 7.23 9.41 -7.17
N LEU A 256 6.39 9.03 -8.14
CA LEU A 256 5.62 7.78 -8.09
C LEU A 256 6.40 6.66 -8.78
N VAL A 257 6.49 5.47 -8.18
CA VAL A 257 7.10 4.29 -8.82
C VAL A 257 6.01 3.31 -9.28
N ILE A 258 6.21 2.68 -10.44
CA ILE A 258 5.28 1.70 -11.01
C ILE A 258 6.08 0.51 -11.56
N GLY A 259 5.68 -0.70 -11.20
CA GLY A 259 6.25 -1.94 -11.73
C GLY A 259 5.44 -3.14 -11.24
N GLY A 260 5.83 -4.34 -11.63
CA GLY A 260 5.13 -5.55 -11.26
C GLY A 260 5.86 -6.81 -11.67
N ASP A 261 5.15 -7.92 -11.62
CA ASP A 261 5.71 -9.25 -11.86
C ASP A 261 5.66 -9.75 -13.31
N GLY A 262 5.25 -8.88 -14.23
CA GLY A 262 5.11 -9.20 -15.65
C GLY A 262 3.85 -9.99 -16.03
N ARG A 263 2.93 -10.26 -15.09
CA ARG A 263 1.67 -10.96 -15.42
C ARG A 263 0.86 -10.21 -16.47
N TYR A 264 -0.04 -10.95 -17.12
CA TYR A 264 -0.97 -10.42 -18.12
C TYR A 264 -1.67 -9.15 -17.60
N TYR A 265 -1.82 -8.16 -18.48
CA TYR A 265 -2.41 -6.83 -18.24
C TYR A 265 -1.50 -5.82 -17.49
N ASN A 266 -0.33 -6.21 -16.97
CA ASN A 266 0.60 -5.24 -16.34
C ASN A 266 1.00 -4.12 -17.30
N ASP A 267 1.36 -4.45 -18.54
CA ASP A 267 1.77 -3.48 -19.57
C ASP A 267 0.69 -2.41 -19.81
N LYS A 268 -0.59 -2.80 -19.88
CA LYS A 268 -1.73 -1.88 -20.07
C LYS A 268 -2.04 -1.11 -18.79
N ALA A 269 -2.00 -1.77 -17.64
CA ALA A 269 -2.26 -1.13 -16.35
C ALA A 269 -1.25 -0.02 -16.05
N ILE A 270 0.03 -0.21 -16.39
CA ILE A 270 1.07 0.83 -16.25
C ILE A 270 0.66 2.11 -16.99
N GLN A 271 0.24 1.99 -18.25
CA GLN A 271 -0.13 3.15 -19.08
C GLN A 271 -1.34 3.89 -18.50
N ILE A 272 -2.33 3.15 -18.01
CA ILE A 272 -3.51 3.72 -17.32
C ILE A 272 -3.08 4.47 -16.06
N ILE A 273 -2.23 3.86 -15.23
CA ILE A 273 -1.75 4.46 -13.98
C ILE A 273 -0.97 5.74 -14.26
N VAL A 274 -0.08 5.75 -15.25
CA VAL A 274 0.65 6.96 -15.67
C VAL A 274 -0.32 8.07 -16.03
N LYS A 275 -1.31 7.81 -16.89
CA LYS A 275 -2.29 8.81 -17.33
C LYS A 275 -3.11 9.39 -16.17
N ILE A 276 -3.49 8.57 -15.19
CA ILE A 276 -4.22 9.00 -14.00
C ILE A 276 -3.30 9.75 -13.03
N ALA A 277 -2.08 9.28 -12.82
CA ALA A 277 -1.09 9.88 -11.92
C ALA A 277 -0.76 11.31 -12.37
N ILE A 278 -0.39 11.51 -13.63
CA ILE A 278 -0.10 12.84 -14.19
C ILE A 278 -1.31 13.77 -14.05
N ALA A 279 -2.53 13.27 -14.32
CA ALA A 279 -3.76 14.05 -14.18
C ALA A 279 -4.10 14.43 -12.73
N ASN A 280 -3.55 13.72 -11.75
CA ASN A 280 -3.68 14.00 -10.33
C ASN A 280 -2.56 14.89 -9.77
N GLY A 281 -1.66 15.37 -10.64
CA GLY A 281 -0.60 16.32 -10.30
C GLY A 281 0.78 15.70 -10.16
N VAL A 282 0.93 14.39 -10.39
CA VAL A 282 2.25 13.75 -10.39
C VAL A 282 3.10 14.31 -11.52
N LYS A 283 4.25 14.91 -11.22
CA LYS A 283 5.15 15.47 -12.25
C LYS A 283 6.25 14.48 -12.65
N ARG A 284 6.54 13.49 -11.80
CA ARG A 284 7.58 12.50 -12.06
C ARG A 284 7.09 11.08 -11.76
N VAL A 285 7.30 10.20 -12.73
CA VAL A 285 6.99 8.77 -12.60
C VAL A 285 8.22 7.95 -12.98
N TRP A 286 8.57 6.99 -12.15
CA TRP A 286 9.51 5.93 -12.48
C TRP A 286 8.75 4.66 -12.85
N VAL A 287 9.03 4.11 -14.02
CA VAL A 287 8.41 2.88 -14.53
C VAL A 287 9.50 1.84 -14.68
N ALA A 288 9.29 0.64 -14.15
CA ALA A 288 10.23 -0.45 -14.32
C ALA A 288 10.37 -0.86 -15.79
N LYS A 289 11.59 -1.15 -16.25
CA LYS A 289 11.84 -1.69 -17.59
C LYS A 289 11.03 -2.98 -17.79
N ASP A 290 10.36 -3.08 -18.94
CA ASP A 290 9.43 -4.15 -19.30
C ASP A 290 8.24 -4.31 -18.31
N GLY A 291 8.06 -3.35 -17.40
CA GLY A 291 7.14 -3.46 -16.26
C GLY A 291 7.61 -4.44 -15.17
N ILE A 292 8.85 -4.92 -15.23
CA ILE A 292 9.42 -5.97 -14.36
C ILE A 292 10.15 -5.33 -13.17
N CYS A 293 9.55 -5.47 -11.99
CA CYS A 293 10.16 -5.08 -10.72
C CYS A 293 9.63 -6.00 -9.62
N SER A 294 10.51 -6.79 -9.01
CA SER A 294 10.12 -7.65 -7.89
C SER A 294 9.62 -6.80 -6.72
N THR A 295 8.73 -7.35 -5.89
CA THR A 295 8.21 -6.66 -4.70
C THR A 295 9.35 -6.20 -3.76
N PRO A 296 10.39 -7.02 -3.44
CA PRO A 296 11.53 -6.53 -2.66
C PRO A 296 12.36 -5.46 -3.40
N ALA A 297 12.57 -5.59 -4.72
CA ALA A 297 13.26 -4.57 -5.49
C ALA A 297 12.49 -3.25 -5.53
N MET A 298 11.16 -3.29 -5.58
CA MET A 298 10.33 -2.10 -5.49
C MET A 298 10.55 -1.39 -4.15
N SER A 299 10.57 -2.15 -3.06
CA SER A 299 10.87 -1.62 -1.73
C SER A 299 12.24 -0.95 -1.69
N ALA A 300 13.27 -1.61 -2.24
CA ALA A 300 14.62 -1.04 -2.35
C ALA A 300 14.65 0.24 -3.20
N VAL A 301 14.00 0.25 -4.37
CA VAL A 301 13.95 1.41 -5.26
C VAL A 301 13.27 2.61 -4.61
N VAL A 302 12.15 2.40 -3.89
CA VAL A 302 11.46 3.50 -3.20
C VAL A 302 12.36 4.13 -2.13
N ARG A 303 13.15 3.32 -1.44
CA ARG A 303 13.98 3.73 -0.30
C ARG A 303 15.31 4.36 -0.71
N GLU A 304 15.99 3.75 -1.68
CA GLU A 304 17.40 4.01 -1.94
C GLU A 304 17.66 4.79 -3.25
N ARG A 305 16.67 4.86 -4.16
CA ARG A 305 16.92 5.44 -5.49
C ARG A 305 16.84 6.96 -5.49
N GLY A 306 17.86 7.56 -6.10
CA GLY A 306 17.87 8.96 -6.52
C GLY A 306 18.34 9.92 -5.42
N PRO A 307 18.67 11.17 -5.78
CA PRO A 307 19.00 12.17 -4.78
C PRO A 307 17.75 12.52 -3.95
N GLN A 308 17.95 12.99 -2.71
CA GLN A 308 16.88 13.29 -1.74
C GLN A 308 15.71 14.14 -2.31
N TRP A 309 15.98 15.01 -3.29
CA TRP A 309 14.97 15.86 -3.95
C TRP A 309 14.14 15.14 -5.04
N GLN A 310 14.39 13.86 -5.30
CA GLN A 310 13.61 12.99 -6.19
C GLN A 310 12.97 11.80 -5.45
N LYS A 311 12.95 11.83 -4.12
CA LYS A 311 12.44 10.74 -3.29
C LYS A 311 11.07 10.25 -3.76
N ALA A 312 10.85 8.95 -3.64
CA ALA A 312 9.56 8.36 -3.97
C ALA A 312 8.57 8.57 -2.82
N PHE A 313 7.34 8.94 -3.14
CA PHE A 313 6.25 9.03 -2.15
C PHE A 313 5.48 7.72 -1.99
N GLY A 314 5.77 6.75 -2.86
CA GLY A 314 5.18 5.42 -2.85
C GLY A 314 5.24 4.76 -4.21
N ALA A 315 4.69 3.56 -4.28
CA ALA A 315 4.73 2.73 -5.48
C ALA A 315 3.43 1.95 -5.70
N PHE A 316 3.01 1.84 -6.96
CA PHE A 316 2.06 0.82 -7.39
C PHE A 316 2.83 -0.44 -7.80
N ILE A 317 2.45 -1.57 -7.18
CA ILE A 317 3.00 -2.89 -7.51
C ILE A 317 1.91 -3.72 -8.17
N LEU A 318 2.11 -4.05 -9.44
CA LEU A 318 1.18 -4.82 -10.27
C LEU A 318 1.49 -6.30 -10.12
N SER A 319 0.94 -6.88 -9.06
CA SER A 319 1.18 -8.25 -8.65
C SER A 319 0.02 -8.74 -7.78
N ALA A 320 -0.36 -9.99 -8.00
CA ALA A 320 -1.17 -10.79 -7.08
C ALA A 320 -0.32 -11.89 -6.39
N SER A 321 1.01 -11.70 -6.33
CA SER A 321 2.00 -12.62 -5.74
C SER A 321 1.86 -14.00 -6.38
N HIS A 322 1.84 -15.06 -5.58
CA HIS A 322 1.72 -16.45 -5.96
C HIS A 322 0.44 -16.88 -6.71
N ASN A 323 -0.59 -16.03 -6.80
CA ASN A 323 -1.80 -16.34 -7.57
C ASN A 323 -1.47 -16.45 -9.07
N PRO A 324 -2.10 -17.39 -9.81
CA PRO A 324 -1.88 -17.55 -11.26
C PRO A 324 -2.11 -16.28 -12.05
N GLY A 325 -1.35 -16.13 -13.14
CA GLY A 325 -1.46 -15.05 -14.10
C GLY A 325 -2.16 -15.50 -15.38
N GLY A 326 -2.66 -14.54 -16.15
CA GLY A 326 -3.31 -14.82 -17.44
C GLY A 326 -4.67 -14.12 -17.58
N PRO A 327 -5.26 -14.20 -18.78
CA PRO A 327 -6.53 -13.52 -19.10
C PRO A 327 -7.73 -14.04 -18.29
N ASP A 328 -7.73 -15.33 -17.92
CA ASP A 328 -8.80 -15.97 -17.14
C ASP A 328 -8.44 -16.15 -15.66
N GLU A 329 -7.23 -15.74 -15.27
CA GLU A 329 -6.70 -15.89 -13.91
C GLU A 329 -6.73 -14.57 -13.14
N ASP A 330 -5.74 -14.31 -12.27
CA ASP A 330 -5.78 -13.21 -11.31
C ASP A 330 -4.85 -12.06 -11.69
N PHE A 331 -5.38 -10.84 -11.51
CA PHE A 331 -4.61 -9.60 -11.53
C PHE A 331 -4.62 -8.98 -10.13
N GLY A 332 -3.55 -8.27 -9.79
CA GLY A 332 -3.41 -7.62 -8.51
C GLY A 332 -2.76 -6.26 -8.59
N ILE A 333 -3.16 -5.37 -7.69
CA ILE A 333 -2.57 -4.06 -7.53
C ILE A 333 -2.38 -3.77 -6.03
N LYS A 334 -1.14 -3.52 -5.64
CA LYS A 334 -0.73 -3.14 -4.29
C LYS A 334 -0.24 -1.69 -4.29
N TYR A 335 -0.24 -1.07 -3.12
CA TYR A 335 0.38 0.23 -2.91
C TYR A 335 1.36 0.15 -1.74
N ASN A 336 2.61 0.54 -1.99
CA ASN A 336 3.63 0.72 -0.95
C ASN A 336 3.85 2.22 -0.69
N CYS A 337 4.08 2.56 0.58
CA CYS A 337 4.33 3.92 1.05
C CYS A 337 5.80 4.32 0.88
N GLU A 338 6.13 5.54 1.28
CA GLU A 338 7.45 6.18 1.19
C GLU A 338 8.56 5.43 1.95
N ASN A 339 8.22 4.59 2.95
CA ASN A 339 9.19 3.73 3.63
C ASN A 339 9.56 2.47 2.81
N GLY A 340 8.91 2.27 1.66
CA GLY A 340 9.05 1.11 0.79
C GLY A 340 8.16 -0.08 1.15
N GLY A 341 7.36 0.02 2.22
CA GLY A 341 6.54 -1.08 2.74
C GLY A 341 5.06 -0.99 2.35
N PRO A 342 4.27 -2.07 2.54
CA PRO A 342 2.84 -2.06 2.28
C PRO A 342 2.10 -0.94 2.99
N ALA A 343 1.10 -0.35 2.33
CA ALA A 343 0.27 0.68 2.92
C ALA A 343 -0.36 0.23 4.26
N PRO A 344 -0.24 1.02 5.35
CA PRO A 344 -0.82 0.68 6.64
C PRO A 344 -2.35 0.73 6.60
N GLU A 345 -3.02 0.17 7.62
CA GLU A 345 -4.49 0.06 7.66
C GLU A 345 -5.20 1.39 7.51
N LYS A 346 -4.63 2.46 8.08
CA LYS A 346 -5.16 3.83 7.94
C LYS A 346 -5.29 4.24 6.48
N ILE A 347 -4.26 3.95 5.67
CA ILE A 347 -4.24 4.28 4.24
C ILE A 347 -5.17 3.35 3.48
N THR A 348 -5.08 2.03 3.65
CA THR A 348 -5.92 1.09 2.90
C THR A 348 -7.42 1.25 3.19
N ASN A 349 -7.80 1.62 4.41
CA ASN A 349 -9.17 1.99 4.75
C ASN A 349 -9.62 3.29 4.07
N ALA A 350 -8.74 4.29 3.98
CA ALA A 350 -9.02 5.53 3.24
C ALA A 350 -9.16 5.29 1.73
N ILE A 351 -8.33 4.41 1.15
CA ILE A 351 -8.47 3.96 -0.24
C ILE A 351 -9.86 3.34 -0.42
N TYR A 352 -10.24 2.38 0.43
CA TYR A 352 -11.54 1.73 0.34
C TYR A 352 -12.70 2.72 0.47
N ALA A 353 -12.66 3.64 1.44
CA ALA A 353 -13.69 4.67 1.61
C ALA A 353 -13.83 5.58 0.37
N ASN A 354 -12.71 5.90 -0.30
CA ASN A 354 -12.74 6.64 -1.55
C ASN A 354 -13.38 5.80 -2.68
N THR A 355 -13.13 4.50 -2.77
CA THR A 355 -13.73 3.63 -3.81
C THR A 355 -15.26 3.54 -3.71
N THR A 356 -15.83 3.66 -2.50
CA THR A 356 -17.29 3.56 -2.28
C THR A 356 -18.03 4.86 -2.54
N THR A 357 -17.31 5.97 -2.73
CA THR A 357 -17.90 7.32 -2.90
C THR A 357 -17.45 8.01 -4.19
N ILE A 358 -16.60 7.36 -4.98
CA ILE A 358 -16.02 7.92 -6.21
C ILE A 358 -17.08 8.19 -7.29
N THR A 359 -17.00 9.37 -7.90
CA THR A 359 -17.89 9.78 -9.01
C THR A 359 -17.13 10.25 -10.25
N THR A 360 -15.82 10.46 -10.14
CA THR A 360 -14.98 10.97 -11.24
C THR A 360 -13.56 10.43 -11.14
N VAL A 361 -12.99 10.05 -12.28
CA VAL A 361 -11.56 9.77 -12.46
C VAL A 361 -10.93 10.89 -13.30
N LYS A 362 -9.80 11.42 -12.86
CA LYS A 362 -8.99 12.37 -13.63
C LYS A 362 -8.00 11.62 -14.50
N MET A 363 -7.92 11.97 -15.78
CA MET A 363 -7.00 11.30 -16.71
C MET A 363 -6.51 12.23 -17.81
N CYS A 364 -5.21 12.17 -18.12
CA CYS A 364 -4.64 12.80 -19.32
C CYS A 364 -4.80 11.82 -20.50
N GLN A 365 -5.95 11.83 -21.16
CA GLN A 365 -6.28 10.86 -22.23
C GLN A 365 -5.27 10.88 -23.38
N ASP A 366 -4.81 12.08 -23.74
CA ASP A 366 -3.89 12.32 -24.84
C ASP A 366 -2.41 12.19 -24.44
N PHE A 367 -2.12 11.74 -23.21
CA PHE A 367 -0.74 11.47 -22.79
C PHE A 367 -0.17 10.31 -23.63
N PRO A 368 1.05 10.43 -24.18
CA PRO A 368 1.62 9.41 -25.04
C PRO A 368 1.82 8.09 -24.29
N GLU A 369 1.70 6.99 -25.02
CA GLU A 369 2.13 5.68 -24.52
C GLU A 369 3.65 5.69 -24.27
N ILE A 370 4.05 5.12 -23.14
CA ILE A 370 5.46 5.03 -22.75
C ILE A 370 6.04 3.71 -23.27
N ASP A 371 7.13 3.76 -24.03
CA ASP A 371 7.90 2.56 -24.41
C ASP A 371 8.65 2.03 -23.18
N ILE A 372 7.99 1.15 -22.41
CA ILE A 372 8.56 0.57 -21.19
C ILE A 372 9.72 -0.40 -21.46
N THR A 373 9.99 -0.76 -22.71
CA THR A 373 11.02 -1.77 -23.05
C THR A 373 12.44 -1.21 -23.06
N LYS A 374 12.58 0.12 -23.06
CA LYS A 374 13.86 0.81 -23.17
C LYS A 374 14.07 1.75 -22.00
N LEU A 375 15.24 1.67 -21.38
CA LEU A 375 15.68 2.65 -20.39
C LEU A 375 15.72 4.05 -21.04
N GLY A 376 15.26 5.05 -20.30
CA GLY A 376 15.27 6.43 -20.80
C GLY A 376 14.22 7.31 -20.16
N GLU A 377 14.21 8.57 -20.57
CA GLU A 377 13.26 9.57 -20.10
C GLU A 377 12.33 9.99 -21.24
N THR A 378 11.02 9.96 -20.97
CA THR A 378 9.99 10.61 -21.78
C THR A 378 9.57 11.90 -21.08
N ARG A 379 9.91 13.04 -21.69
CA ARG A 379 9.53 14.36 -21.20
C ARG A 379 8.36 14.91 -22.01
N VAL A 380 7.23 15.13 -21.35
CA VAL A 380 6.03 15.71 -21.97
C VAL A 380 5.83 17.12 -21.43
N GLN A 381 5.96 18.11 -22.30
CA GLN A 381 5.78 19.53 -21.96
C GLN A 381 4.41 20.01 -22.44
N ALA A 382 3.73 20.81 -21.61
CA ALA A 382 2.51 21.49 -22.04
C ALA A 382 2.82 22.45 -23.19
N LYS A 383 1.87 22.65 -24.11
CA LYS A 383 2.08 23.53 -25.27
C LYS A 383 2.20 25.01 -24.88
N ASP A 384 1.76 25.37 -23.67
CA ASP A 384 1.87 26.71 -23.08
C ASP A 384 3.06 26.85 -22.11
N ASP A 385 3.98 25.86 -22.10
CA ASP A 385 5.19 25.82 -21.27
C ASP A 385 4.96 25.91 -19.74
N SER A 386 3.72 25.74 -19.31
CA SER A 386 3.32 25.96 -17.92
C SER A 386 3.65 24.79 -16.99
N GLN A 387 3.78 23.58 -17.54
CA GLN A 387 4.02 22.36 -16.80
C GLN A 387 4.75 21.33 -17.64
N VAL A 388 5.47 20.45 -16.95
CA VAL A 388 6.16 19.31 -17.53
C VAL A 388 5.88 18.07 -16.69
N ALA A 389 5.68 16.95 -17.36
CA ALA A 389 5.65 15.62 -16.78
C ALA A 389 6.83 14.81 -17.31
N ILE A 390 7.47 14.06 -16.41
CA ILE A 390 8.63 13.24 -16.71
C ILE A 390 8.28 11.80 -16.35
N VAL A 391 8.35 10.90 -17.32
CA VAL A 391 8.27 9.45 -17.08
C VAL A 391 9.62 8.84 -17.44
N GLN A 392 10.28 8.24 -16.46
CA GLN A 392 11.58 7.60 -16.66
C GLN A 392 11.43 6.09 -16.54
N VAL A 393 11.86 5.37 -17.57
CA VAL A 393 11.96 3.91 -17.53
C VAL A 393 13.29 3.55 -16.89
N ILE A 394 13.21 2.73 -15.84
CA ILE A 394 14.32 2.47 -14.93
C ILE A 394 14.65 0.98 -14.81
N ASP A 395 15.91 0.67 -14.57
CA ASP A 395 16.31 -0.65 -14.10
C ASP A 395 16.01 -0.79 -12.60
N CYS A 396 15.49 -1.97 -12.25
CA CYS A 396 15.16 -2.38 -10.89
C CYS A 396 15.96 -3.62 -10.44
N VAL A 397 16.72 -4.26 -11.33
CA VAL A 397 17.51 -5.46 -11.00
C VAL A 397 18.80 -5.05 -10.30
N THR A 398 19.61 -4.19 -10.93
CA THR A 398 20.91 -3.80 -10.38
C THR A 398 20.80 -3.13 -9.01
N PRO A 399 19.90 -2.15 -8.77
CA PRO A 399 19.78 -1.53 -7.45
C PRO A 399 19.44 -2.51 -6.32
N HIS A 400 18.66 -3.56 -6.60
CA HIS A 400 18.32 -4.58 -5.60
C HIS A 400 19.52 -5.51 -5.32
N LEU A 401 20.24 -5.93 -6.36
CA LEU A 401 21.46 -6.74 -6.18
C LEU A 401 22.58 -5.96 -5.50
N ASP A 402 22.73 -4.66 -5.81
CA ASP A 402 23.66 -3.77 -5.11
C ASP A 402 23.31 -3.68 -3.62
N LEU A 403 22.03 -3.53 -3.28
CA LEU A 403 21.58 -3.57 -1.89
C LEU A 403 21.91 -4.91 -1.24
N LEU A 404 21.64 -6.05 -1.90
CA LEU A 404 21.98 -7.38 -1.37
C LEU A 404 23.48 -7.58 -1.17
N ALA A 405 24.33 -6.97 -2.01
CA ALA A 405 25.78 -6.97 -1.85
C ALA A 405 26.25 -6.15 -0.63
N THR A 406 25.41 -5.25 -0.09
CA THR A 406 25.69 -4.61 1.21
C THR A 406 25.33 -5.49 2.39
N VAL A 407 24.46 -6.48 2.18
CA VAL A 407 23.97 -7.40 3.21
C VAL A 407 24.86 -8.65 3.33
N PHE A 408 25.32 -9.16 2.19
CA PHE A 408 26.06 -10.42 2.06
C PHE A 408 27.44 -10.22 1.44
N ASP A 409 28.37 -11.11 1.78
CA ASP A 409 29.69 -11.18 1.14
C ASP A 409 29.63 -12.15 -0.04
N PHE A 410 29.46 -11.61 -1.25
CA PHE A 410 29.36 -12.39 -2.48
C PHE A 410 30.65 -13.15 -2.82
N ASP A 411 31.81 -12.57 -2.52
CA ASP A 411 33.10 -13.22 -2.77
C ASP A 411 33.32 -14.39 -1.80
N PHE A 412 32.89 -14.25 -0.54
CA PHE A 412 32.90 -15.34 0.42
C PHE A 412 31.99 -16.49 -0.01
N ILE A 413 30.73 -16.22 -0.39
CA ILE A 413 29.81 -17.25 -0.89
C ILE A 413 30.43 -17.98 -2.08
N LYS A 414 30.99 -17.23 -3.04
CA LYS A 414 31.60 -17.79 -4.24
C LYS A 414 32.81 -18.67 -3.94
N SER A 415 33.74 -18.17 -3.14
CA SER A 415 35.01 -18.86 -2.86
C SER A 415 34.86 -20.04 -1.89
N ALA A 416 34.03 -19.91 -0.85
CA ALA A 416 33.88 -20.92 0.19
C ALA A 416 32.87 -22.02 -0.15
N LEU A 417 31.86 -21.73 -0.99
CA LEU A 417 30.79 -22.68 -1.31
C LEU A 417 30.68 -22.97 -2.81
N LEU A 418 30.41 -21.95 -3.64
CA LEU A 418 30.02 -22.17 -5.03
C LEU A 418 31.16 -22.74 -5.90
N SER A 419 32.41 -22.50 -5.52
CA SER A 419 33.59 -23.02 -6.23
C SER A 419 33.95 -24.46 -5.85
N ARG A 420 33.23 -25.08 -4.90
CA ARG A 420 33.51 -26.46 -4.49
C ARG A 420 33.04 -27.45 -5.57
N PRO A 421 33.84 -28.49 -5.89
CA PRO A 421 33.48 -29.49 -6.91
C PRO A 421 32.34 -30.41 -6.45
N ASP A 422 32.07 -30.50 -5.14
CA ASP A 422 31.00 -31.30 -4.54
C ASP A 422 29.74 -30.46 -4.20
N PHE A 423 29.70 -29.19 -4.63
CA PHE A 423 28.53 -28.34 -4.52
C PHE A 423 27.87 -28.15 -5.88
N SER A 424 26.54 -28.26 -5.90
CA SER A 424 25.72 -27.90 -7.05
C SER A 424 24.41 -27.29 -6.57
N MET A 425 23.86 -26.38 -7.37
CA MET A 425 22.58 -25.76 -7.05
C MET A 425 21.67 -25.57 -8.24
N VAL A 426 20.37 -25.46 -7.93
CA VAL A 426 19.32 -25.10 -8.88
C VAL A 426 18.41 -24.02 -8.27
N PHE A 427 17.98 -23.08 -9.09
CA PHE A 427 17.05 -22.02 -8.71
C PHE A 427 15.88 -21.96 -9.70
N ASP A 428 14.65 -22.07 -9.22
CA ASP A 428 13.44 -21.98 -10.02
C ASP A 428 12.74 -20.64 -9.81
N ALA A 429 12.70 -19.82 -10.86
CA ALA A 429 12.00 -18.53 -10.84
C ALA A 429 10.50 -18.67 -11.16
N MET A 430 10.02 -19.89 -11.46
CA MET A 430 8.62 -20.22 -11.74
C MET A 430 7.97 -19.33 -12.81
N HIS A 431 8.74 -18.92 -13.83
CA HIS A 431 8.34 -17.97 -14.87
C HIS A 431 7.91 -16.60 -14.34
N GLY A 432 8.26 -16.27 -13.10
CA GLY A 432 7.97 -15.02 -12.43
C GLY A 432 9.06 -13.97 -12.58
N VAL A 433 8.89 -12.88 -11.85
CA VAL A 433 9.72 -11.67 -11.94
C VAL A 433 11.18 -11.89 -11.56
N THR A 434 11.49 -12.93 -10.78
CA THR A 434 12.83 -13.18 -10.25
C THR A 434 13.79 -13.74 -11.30
N GLY A 435 13.30 -14.14 -12.48
CA GLY A 435 14.12 -14.67 -13.57
C GLY A 435 15.34 -13.79 -13.94
N PRO A 436 15.14 -12.50 -14.32
CA PRO A 436 16.22 -11.57 -14.60
C PRO A 436 17.17 -11.34 -13.41
N TYR A 437 16.64 -11.34 -12.18
CA TYR A 437 17.44 -11.17 -10.96
C TYR A 437 18.33 -12.40 -10.70
N ALA A 438 17.77 -13.60 -10.85
CA ALA A 438 18.47 -14.86 -10.70
C ALA A 438 19.55 -15.03 -11.76
N ARG A 439 19.28 -14.63 -13.01
CA ARG A 439 20.29 -14.62 -14.07
C ARG A 439 21.45 -13.68 -13.75
N ALA A 440 21.15 -12.43 -13.40
CA ALA A 440 22.18 -11.46 -13.05
C ALA A 440 23.01 -11.91 -11.83
N LEU A 441 22.37 -12.46 -10.80
CA LEU A 441 23.05 -12.92 -9.58
C LEU A 441 23.84 -14.22 -9.79
N PHE A 442 23.17 -15.30 -10.19
CA PHE A 442 23.78 -16.64 -10.22
C PHE A 442 24.70 -16.82 -11.42
N VAL A 443 24.34 -16.28 -12.59
CA VAL A 443 25.14 -16.45 -13.81
C VAL A 443 26.16 -15.33 -13.97
N ASP A 444 25.72 -14.08 -14.01
CA ASP A 444 26.63 -12.98 -14.36
C ASP A 444 27.59 -12.63 -13.20
N ILE A 445 27.11 -12.56 -11.95
CA ILE A 445 27.94 -12.23 -10.77
C ILE A 445 28.68 -13.48 -10.24
N PHE A 446 27.96 -14.56 -9.93
CA PHE A 446 28.58 -15.76 -9.37
C PHE A 446 29.29 -16.65 -10.39
N GLY A 447 28.98 -16.54 -11.68
CA GLY A 447 29.62 -17.34 -12.72
C GLY A 447 29.13 -18.79 -12.80
N LEU A 448 27.94 -19.08 -12.27
CA LEU A 448 27.31 -20.40 -12.39
C LEU A 448 26.79 -20.61 -13.83
N PRO A 449 26.67 -21.86 -14.31
CA PRO A 449 26.13 -22.12 -15.64
C PRO A 449 24.65 -21.75 -15.72
N GLU A 450 24.17 -21.35 -16.90
CA GLU A 450 22.73 -21.06 -17.15
C GLU A 450 21.82 -22.25 -16.77
N SER A 451 22.34 -23.50 -16.78
CA SER A 451 21.61 -24.70 -16.34
C SER A 451 21.26 -24.73 -14.84
N THR A 452 21.85 -23.84 -14.03
CA THR A 452 21.45 -23.59 -12.64
C THR A 452 20.04 -23.00 -12.57
N LEU A 453 19.60 -22.30 -13.60
CA LEU A 453 18.32 -21.62 -13.62
C LEU A 453 17.23 -22.50 -14.23
N MET A 454 16.06 -22.50 -13.59
CA MET A 454 14.82 -23.09 -14.07
C MET A 454 13.79 -21.97 -14.24
N ASN A 455 13.05 -22.02 -15.35
CA ASN A 455 11.92 -21.13 -15.61
C ASN A 455 12.24 -19.63 -15.42
N ALA A 456 13.46 -19.20 -15.75
CA ALA A 456 13.98 -17.86 -15.48
C ALA A 456 13.59 -16.76 -16.50
N ILE A 457 12.61 -17.05 -17.36
CA ILE A 457 12.05 -16.06 -18.29
C ILE A 457 10.65 -15.70 -17.79
N PRO A 458 10.39 -14.43 -17.44
CA PRO A 458 9.06 -13.98 -17.03
C PRO A 458 8.02 -14.21 -18.13
N LEU A 459 6.90 -14.84 -17.80
CA LEU A 459 5.78 -15.06 -18.73
C LEU A 459 4.48 -14.48 -18.17
N PRO A 460 3.62 -13.83 -18.99
CA PRO A 460 2.37 -13.21 -18.52
C PRO A 460 1.38 -14.15 -17.82
N ASP A 461 1.46 -15.44 -18.08
CA ASP A 461 0.64 -16.50 -17.48
C ASP A 461 1.44 -17.45 -16.59
N PHE A 462 2.70 -17.11 -16.29
CA PHE A 462 3.66 -17.96 -15.57
C PHE A 462 3.80 -19.37 -16.17
N GLY A 463 3.63 -19.52 -17.49
CA GLY A 463 3.68 -20.83 -18.16
C GLY A 463 2.43 -21.69 -17.93
N GLY A 464 1.32 -21.09 -17.47
CA GLY A 464 0.09 -21.80 -17.13
C GLY A 464 0.13 -22.48 -15.75
N HIS A 465 1.10 -22.12 -14.91
CA HIS A 465 1.31 -22.71 -13.59
C HIS A 465 1.02 -21.72 -12.45
N HIS A 466 0.86 -22.24 -11.23
CA HIS A 466 0.88 -21.42 -10.02
C HIS A 466 2.33 -21.11 -9.67
N ALA A 467 2.73 -19.83 -9.76
CA ALA A 467 4.04 -19.36 -9.31
C ALA A 467 4.09 -19.26 -7.77
N ASP A 468 3.87 -20.37 -7.08
CA ASP A 468 3.88 -20.50 -5.62
C ASP A 468 4.88 -21.58 -5.19
N PRO A 469 5.97 -21.23 -4.49
CA PRO A 469 7.07 -22.16 -4.23
C PRO A 469 6.72 -23.09 -3.05
N ASN A 470 5.97 -24.15 -3.33
CA ASN A 470 5.62 -25.18 -2.36
C ASN A 470 5.69 -26.59 -2.97
N LEU A 471 5.60 -27.63 -2.14
CA LEU A 471 5.72 -29.02 -2.58
C LEU A 471 4.64 -29.47 -3.58
N THR A 472 3.51 -28.75 -3.66
CA THR A 472 2.41 -29.05 -4.59
C THR A 472 2.62 -28.45 -5.98
N TYR A 473 3.18 -27.25 -6.07
CA TYR A 473 3.31 -26.53 -7.35
C TYR A 473 4.72 -26.56 -7.94
N ALA A 474 5.77 -26.54 -7.10
CA ALA A 474 7.16 -26.65 -7.55
C ALA A 474 7.60 -28.12 -7.70
N VAL A 475 6.76 -28.94 -8.32
CA VAL A 475 6.95 -30.40 -8.42
C VAL A 475 8.22 -30.75 -9.19
N ASP A 476 8.53 -30.02 -10.26
CA ASP A 476 9.73 -30.28 -11.06
C ASP A 476 11.01 -29.98 -10.27
N LEU A 477 11.05 -28.87 -9.53
CA LEU A 477 12.17 -28.53 -8.66
C LEU A 477 12.33 -29.57 -7.53
N THR A 478 11.23 -29.90 -6.85
CA THR A 478 11.27 -30.87 -5.74
C THR A 478 11.71 -32.26 -6.21
N ALA A 479 11.18 -32.74 -7.34
CA ALA A 479 11.60 -33.99 -7.95
C ALA A 479 13.09 -33.97 -8.32
N LYS A 480 13.58 -32.85 -8.88
CA LYS A 480 15.01 -32.65 -9.19
C LYS A 480 15.88 -32.67 -7.93
N CYS A 481 15.37 -32.19 -6.80
CA CYS A 481 16.03 -32.25 -5.49
C CYS A 481 15.81 -33.59 -4.77
N GLY A 482 15.12 -34.56 -5.38
CA GLY A 482 14.87 -35.88 -4.78
C GLY A 482 13.82 -35.88 -3.67
N ILE A 483 12.84 -34.99 -3.76
CA ILE A 483 11.71 -34.89 -2.83
C ILE A 483 10.39 -35.12 -3.59
N THR A 484 9.50 -35.92 -3.02
CA THR A 484 8.12 -36.07 -3.53
C THR A 484 7.27 -34.86 -3.15
N LYS A 485 6.11 -34.71 -3.82
CA LYS A 485 5.09 -33.72 -3.42
C LYS A 485 4.57 -33.85 -1.97
N THR A 486 4.87 -34.96 -1.29
CA THR A 486 4.50 -35.21 0.10
C THR A 486 5.65 -34.97 1.09
N GLY A 487 6.78 -34.44 0.60
CA GLY A 487 7.96 -34.13 1.43
C GLY A 487 8.85 -35.34 1.74
N ARG A 488 8.63 -36.48 1.09
CA ARG A 488 9.44 -37.70 1.30
C ARG A 488 10.62 -37.76 0.33
N ALA A 489 11.73 -38.33 0.78
CA ALA A 489 12.89 -38.58 -0.07
C ALA A 489 12.58 -39.59 -1.18
N ILE A 490 13.10 -39.34 -2.39
CA ILE A 490 13.08 -40.27 -3.51
C ILE A 490 14.36 -41.10 -3.45
N GLU A 491 14.29 -42.26 -2.80
CA GLU A 491 15.47 -43.08 -2.53
C GLU A 491 16.20 -43.55 -3.79
N SER A 492 15.46 -43.81 -4.88
CA SER A 492 16.00 -44.25 -6.16
C SER A 492 16.83 -43.19 -6.89
N LEU A 493 16.70 -41.91 -6.54
CA LEU A 493 17.45 -40.84 -7.19
C LEU A 493 18.82 -40.70 -6.52
N THR A 494 19.89 -40.86 -7.29
CA THR A 494 21.27 -40.87 -6.76
C THR A 494 22.03 -39.58 -7.04
N ASN A 495 21.62 -38.81 -8.05
CA ASN A 495 22.24 -37.54 -8.42
C ASN A 495 21.26 -36.40 -8.20
N THR A 496 21.42 -35.69 -7.10
CA THR A 496 20.58 -34.56 -6.67
C THR A 496 21.47 -33.35 -6.39
N PRO A 497 21.00 -32.12 -6.68
CA PRO A 497 21.73 -30.91 -6.34
C PRO A 497 21.91 -30.80 -4.83
N SER A 498 23.02 -30.20 -4.40
CA SER A 498 23.33 -29.96 -2.99
C SER A 498 22.36 -28.95 -2.36
N PHE A 499 21.88 -27.99 -3.18
CA PHE A 499 20.95 -26.95 -2.78
C PHE A 499 19.92 -26.65 -3.89
N GLY A 500 18.65 -26.51 -3.52
CA GLY A 500 17.58 -26.09 -4.41
C GLY A 500 16.80 -24.94 -3.79
N ALA A 501 16.38 -23.98 -4.61
CA ALA A 501 15.47 -22.93 -4.17
C ALA A 501 14.47 -22.52 -5.24
N ALA A 502 13.35 -21.97 -4.81
CA ALA A 502 12.37 -21.33 -5.70
C ALA A 502 11.88 -20.01 -5.11
N SER A 503 11.35 -19.14 -5.96
CA SER A 503 10.65 -17.92 -5.55
C SER A 503 9.29 -17.81 -6.23
N ASP A 504 8.36 -17.06 -5.63
CA ASP A 504 7.02 -16.86 -6.18
C ASP A 504 6.99 -15.81 -7.30
N GLY A 505 5.81 -15.59 -7.87
CA GLY A 505 5.59 -14.72 -9.03
C GLY A 505 6.21 -13.32 -8.89
N ASP A 506 6.16 -12.70 -7.71
CA ASP A 506 6.71 -11.36 -7.48
C ASP A 506 7.98 -11.30 -6.60
N GLY A 507 8.55 -12.46 -6.27
CA GLY A 507 9.87 -12.57 -5.66
C GLY A 507 9.91 -12.37 -4.15
N ASP A 508 8.75 -12.34 -3.48
CA ASP A 508 8.64 -12.08 -2.05
C ASP A 508 8.65 -13.39 -1.21
N ARG A 509 8.52 -14.56 -1.85
CA ARG A 509 8.63 -15.88 -1.19
C ARG A 509 9.87 -16.65 -1.57
N ASN A 510 10.21 -17.63 -0.74
CA ASN A 510 11.27 -18.60 -0.98
C ASN A 510 10.90 -20.01 -0.51
N MET A 511 11.29 -21.02 -1.28
CA MET A 511 11.39 -22.41 -0.82
C MET A 511 12.85 -22.81 -0.77
N ILE A 512 13.24 -23.56 0.27
CA ILE A 512 14.61 -24.02 0.48
C ILE A 512 14.63 -25.55 0.53
N LEU A 513 15.49 -26.15 -0.30
CA LEU A 513 15.67 -27.58 -0.45
C LEU A 513 17.16 -27.92 -0.29
N GLY A 514 17.44 -28.99 0.44
CA GLY A 514 18.70 -29.73 0.35
C GLY A 514 18.55 -30.93 -0.57
N SER A 515 19.66 -31.64 -0.78
CA SER A 515 19.63 -32.96 -1.40
C SER A 515 18.71 -33.91 -0.61
N LYS A 516 17.59 -34.32 -1.22
CA LYS A 516 16.54 -35.16 -0.61
C LYS A 516 15.99 -34.63 0.71
N PHE A 517 16.01 -33.31 0.90
CA PHE A 517 15.58 -32.71 2.16
C PHE A 517 14.78 -31.42 1.94
N PHE A 518 13.60 -31.33 2.57
CA PHE A 518 12.78 -30.12 2.56
C PHE A 518 12.95 -29.35 3.87
N VAL A 519 13.33 -28.07 3.77
CA VAL A 519 13.36 -27.16 4.92
C VAL A 519 12.02 -26.44 4.99
N THR A 520 11.27 -26.65 6.07
CA THR A 520 10.01 -25.93 6.26
C THR A 520 10.29 -24.42 6.41
N PRO A 521 9.40 -23.51 5.98
CA PRO A 521 9.64 -22.07 6.13
C PRO A 521 9.83 -21.64 7.60
N SER A 522 9.16 -22.33 8.53
CA SER A 522 9.29 -22.06 9.96
C SER A 522 10.66 -22.48 10.51
N ASP A 523 11.15 -23.68 10.14
CA ASP A 523 12.51 -24.12 10.49
C ASP A 523 13.56 -23.24 9.81
N SER A 524 13.31 -22.81 8.57
CA SER A 524 14.19 -21.89 7.84
C SER A 524 14.44 -20.62 8.64
N LEU A 525 13.38 -19.94 9.10
CA LEU A 525 13.50 -18.76 9.95
C LEU A 525 14.32 -19.04 11.23
N ALA A 526 14.07 -20.18 11.90
CA ALA A 526 14.76 -20.55 13.13
C ALA A 526 16.25 -20.83 12.91
N VAL A 527 16.60 -21.53 11.83
CA VAL A 527 17.99 -21.82 11.45
C VAL A 527 18.72 -20.55 11.07
N LEU A 528 18.11 -19.66 10.30
CA LEU A 528 18.69 -18.36 9.96
C LEU A 528 18.94 -17.53 11.22
N ALA A 529 18.00 -17.48 12.17
CA ALA A 529 18.16 -16.77 13.43
C ALA A 529 19.31 -17.35 14.28
N ALA A 530 19.42 -18.68 14.35
CA ALA A 530 20.44 -19.36 15.13
C ALA A 530 21.87 -19.19 14.57
N ASN A 531 21.99 -18.83 13.29
CA ASN A 531 23.24 -18.68 12.57
C ASN A 531 23.44 -17.26 11.99
N ALA A 532 22.70 -16.27 12.50
CA ALA A 532 22.69 -14.91 11.96
C ALA A 532 24.09 -14.25 11.97
N ASP A 533 24.96 -14.63 12.91
CA ASP A 533 26.34 -14.14 13.00
C ASP A 533 27.23 -14.54 11.80
N ALA A 534 26.80 -15.48 10.96
CA ALA A 534 27.46 -15.78 9.70
C ALA A 534 27.25 -14.69 8.64
N ILE A 535 26.22 -13.86 8.78
CA ILE A 535 25.83 -12.85 7.79
C ILE A 535 26.42 -11.48 8.21
N PRO A 536 27.25 -10.83 7.37
CA PRO A 536 27.91 -9.58 7.72
C PRO A 536 26.95 -8.46 8.18
N PHE A 537 25.80 -8.32 7.53
CA PHE A 537 24.77 -7.36 7.91
C PHE A 537 24.39 -7.42 9.39
N PHE A 538 24.18 -8.62 9.93
CA PHE A 538 23.83 -8.81 11.33
C PHE A 538 25.05 -8.68 12.23
N LYS A 539 26.14 -9.39 11.89
CA LYS A 539 27.36 -9.42 12.70
C LYS A 539 27.95 -8.03 12.91
N ASN A 540 28.03 -7.22 11.87
CA ASN A 540 28.64 -5.88 11.94
C ASN A 540 27.81 -4.89 12.78
N GLN A 541 26.54 -5.21 13.05
CA GLN A 541 25.63 -4.42 13.89
C GLN A 541 25.52 -4.99 15.31
N GLY A 542 26.37 -5.96 15.68
CA GLY A 542 26.38 -6.60 17.00
C GLY A 542 25.44 -7.81 17.13
N GLY A 543 24.99 -8.37 16.00
CA GLY A 543 24.03 -9.48 15.94
C GLY A 543 22.59 -9.00 15.76
N ILE A 544 21.67 -9.95 15.56
CA ILE A 544 20.23 -9.66 15.53
C ILE A 544 19.76 -9.24 16.93
N LYS A 545 18.89 -8.21 17.01
CA LYS A 545 18.31 -7.75 18.27
C LYS A 545 16.95 -8.36 18.55
N ALA A 546 16.21 -8.64 17.48
CA ALA A 546 14.86 -9.15 17.56
C ALA A 546 14.58 -10.16 16.44
N VAL A 547 13.61 -11.02 16.71
CA VAL A 547 12.97 -11.88 15.72
C VAL A 547 11.46 -11.71 15.77
N ALA A 548 10.82 -11.83 14.62
CA ALA A 548 9.35 -11.81 14.54
C ALA A 548 8.82 -12.92 13.64
N ARG A 549 7.69 -13.51 14.04
CA ARG A 549 6.97 -14.47 13.20
C ARG A 549 5.47 -14.18 13.21
N SER A 550 4.78 -14.58 12.15
CA SER A 550 3.33 -14.58 12.18
C SER A 550 2.83 -15.61 13.21
N MET A 551 1.66 -15.37 13.79
CA MET A 551 1.05 -16.25 14.78
C MET A 551 0.88 -17.70 14.27
N PRO A 552 0.49 -17.95 13.01
CA PRO A 552 0.40 -19.32 12.49
C PRO A 552 1.74 -20.01 12.22
N THR A 553 2.85 -19.26 12.15
CA THR A 553 4.20 -19.82 11.99
C THR A 553 4.58 -20.62 13.22
N SER A 554 5.25 -21.76 13.02
CA SER A 554 5.71 -22.61 14.12
C SER A 554 6.60 -21.83 15.10
N GLY A 555 6.55 -22.23 16.38
CA GLY A 555 7.37 -21.67 17.45
C GLY A 555 8.83 -22.10 17.45
N ALA A 556 9.36 -22.67 16.35
CA ALA A 556 10.77 -23.06 16.24
C ALA A 556 11.72 -21.88 16.54
N VAL A 557 11.43 -20.69 15.98
CA VAL A 557 12.23 -19.48 16.21
C VAL A 557 12.11 -18.98 17.66
N ASP A 558 11.03 -19.29 18.36
CA ASP A 558 10.81 -18.89 19.76
C ASP A 558 11.82 -19.57 20.68
N LEU A 559 12.16 -20.83 20.37
CA LEU A 559 13.18 -21.61 21.10
C LEU A 559 14.57 -20.99 20.92
N VAL A 560 14.87 -20.53 19.71
CA VAL A 560 16.12 -19.82 19.39
C VAL A 560 16.16 -18.49 20.12
N ALA A 561 15.10 -17.69 20.02
CA ALA A 561 14.98 -16.38 20.67
C ALA A 561 15.18 -16.49 22.18
N LYS A 562 14.56 -17.48 22.81
CA LYS A 562 14.72 -17.75 24.25
C LYS A 562 16.16 -18.11 24.60
N LYS A 563 16.83 -18.95 23.80
CA LYS A 563 18.20 -19.40 24.06
C LYS A 563 19.24 -18.29 23.86
N LEU A 564 19.03 -17.44 22.85
CA LEU A 564 19.90 -16.32 22.50
C LEU A 564 19.51 -15.01 23.19
N ASN A 565 18.45 -15.01 24.01
CA ASN A 565 17.92 -13.84 24.71
C ASN A 565 17.57 -12.67 23.77
N LEU A 566 16.88 -12.99 22.67
CA LEU A 566 16.40 -12.02 21.68
C LEU A 566 14.97 -11.56 22.01
N ALA A 567 14.63 -10.33 21.61
CA ALA A 567 13.23 -9.93 21.59
C ALA A 567 12.46 -10.77 20.57
N LEU A 568 11.30 -11.30 20.95
CA LEU A 568 10.44 -12.14 20.11
C LEU A 568 9.08 -11.47 19.95
N PHE A 569 8.62 -11.33 18.70
CA PHE A 569 7.29 -10.81 18.39
C PHE A 569 6.46 -11.84 17.64
N GLU A 570 5.32 -12.21 18.23
CA GLU A 570 4.27 -12.96 17.55
C GLU A 570 3.22 -11.96 17.01
N THR A 571 3.16 -11.79 15.68
CA THR A 571 2.28 -10.82 15.02
C THR A 571 1.13 -11.50 14.30
N PRO A 572 0.06 -10.81 13.91
CA PRO A 572 -0.87 -11.34 12.93
C PRO A 572 -0.17 -11.56 11.58
N THR A 573 -0.76 -12.37 10.70
CA THR A 573 -0.27 -12.54 9.33
C THR A 573 -0.35 -11.23 8.55
N GLY A 574 0.74 -10.86 7.88
CA GLY A 574 0.85 -9.66 7.08
C GLY A 574 2.09 -8.84 7.39
N TRP A 575 2.90 -8.59 6.37
CA TRP A 575 4.22 -7.95 6.52
C TRP A 575 4.20 -6.54 7.12
N LYS A 576 3.06 -5.84 7.03
CA LYS A 576 2.86 -4.51 7.65
C LYS A 576 3.18 -4.47 9.16
N PHE A 577 2.93 -5.56 9.89
CA PHE A 577 3.22 -5.63 11.33
C PHE A 577 4.74 -5.71 11.59
N PHE A 578 5.48 -6.41 10.73
CA PHE A 578 6.94 -6.40 10.81
C PHE A 578 7.52 -5.05 10.39
N GLY A 579 6.93 -4.41 9.37
CA GLY A 579 7.31 -3.05 8.95
C GLY A 579 7.27 -2.05 10.10
N ASN A 580 6.21 -2.07 10.92
CA ASN A 580 6.12 -1.24 12.13
C ASN A 580 7.28 -1.51 13.11
N LEU A 581 7.60 -2.79 13.37
CA LEU A 581 8.74 -3.16 14.23
C LEU A 581 10.08 -2.66 13.67
N MET A 582 10.30 -2.79 12.36
CA MET A 582 11.50 -2.29 11.67
C MET A 582 11.62 -0.76 11.74
N ASP A 583 10.48 -0.06 11.67
CA ASP A 583 10.43 1.40 11.68
C ASP A 583 10.30 2.02 13.08
N SER A 584 10.21 1.19 14.14
CA SER A 584 9.91 1.65 15.50
C SER A 584 10.79 2.81 15.95
N LYS A 585 12.11 2.72 15.77
CA LYS A 585 13.03 3.82 16.08
C LYS A 585 12.99 4.95 15.04
N ALA A 586 13.06 4.60 13.76
CA ALA A 586 13.26 5.58 12.68
C ALA A 586 12.05 6.49 12.45
N LEU A 587 10.82 5.98 12.57
CA LEU A 587 9.59 6.72 12.28
C LEU A 587 8.78 7.05 13.53
N PHE A 588 8.89 6.26 14.61
CA PHE A 588 8.08 6.41 15.80
C PHE A 588 8.87 6.82 17.06
N ASN A 589 10.19 7.01 16.94
CA ASN A 589 11.09 7.32 18.06
C ASN A 589 10.95 6.31 19.22
N GLY A 590 10.64 5.06 18.88
CA GLY A 590 10.47 3.93 19.79
C GLY A 590 11.77 3.13 19.99
N THR A 591 11.62 1.89 20.43
CA THR A 591 12.75 0.98 20.69
C THR A 591 13.41 0.55 19.38
N ASP A 592 14.74 0.43 19.39
CA ASP A 592 15.49 -0.10 18.26
C ASP A 592 15.45 -1.63 18.22
N TYR A 593 14.57 -2.19 17.40
CA TYR A 593 14.50 -3.64 17.18
C TYR A 593 15.40 -4.12 16.02
N THR A 594 16.13 -3.22 15.36
CA THR A 594 16.98 -3.56 14.20
C THR A 594 18.42 -3.87 14.62
N PRO A 595 19.08 -4.89 14.04
CA PRO A 595 18.57 -5.75 12.97
C PRO A 595 17.48 -6.71 13.43
N LEU A 596 16.41 -6.78 12.64
CA LEU A 596 15.24 -7.64 12.85
C LEU A 596 15.22 -8.72 11.77
N LEU A 597 15.14 -9.98 12.17
CA LEU A 597 14.87 -11.08 11.25
C LEU A 597 13.42 -11.56 11.43
N CYS A 598 12.67 -11.68 10.34
CA CYS A 598 11.30 -12.14 10.42
C CYS A 598 10.88 -13.09 9.30
N GLY A 599 9.82 -13.84 9.55
CA GLY A 599 9.32 -14.82 8.58
C GLY A 599 7.89 -15.29 8.85
N GLU A 600 7.33 -15.93 7.83
CA GLU A 600 5.99 -16.50 7.83
C GLU A 600 6.04 -17.94 7.29
N GLU A 601 5.19 -18.81 7.82
CA GLU A 601 4.99 -20.20 7.36
C GLU A 601 4.66 -20.31 5.88
N SER A 602 4.14 -19.23 5.31
CA SER A 602 3.76 -19.10 3.91
C SER A 602 4.95 -18.79 2.99
N PHE A 603 6.09 -19.45 3.25
CA PHE A 603 7.32 -19.33 2.47
C PHE A 603 7.91 -17.91 2.47
N GLY A 604 7.66 -17.15 3.53
CA GLY A 604 8.08 -15.75 3.66
C GLY A 604 9.27 -15.57 4.59
N THR A 605 10.29 -14.85 4.17
CA THR A 605 11.44 -14.51 5.02
C THR A 605 12.01 -13.16 4.59
N GLY A 606 12.50 -12.37 5.55
CA GLY A 606 13.08 -11.07 5.28
C GLY A 606 13.68 -10.42 6.50
N SER A 607 14.28 -9.25 6.29
CA SER A 607 14.92 -8.44 7.32
C SER A 607 14.70 -6.95 7.03
N ASP A 608 15.30 -6.07 7.83
CA ASP A 608 15.07 -4.62 7.79
C ASP A 608 15.84 -3.88 6.68
N HIS A 609 16.53 -4.59 5.78
CA HIS A 609 17.15 -4.03 4.57
C HIS A 609 16.11 -3.45 3.59
N VAL A 610 14.91 -4.03 3.59
CA VAL A 610 13.74 -3.52 2.86
C VAL A 610 12.51 -3.52 3.80
N ARG A 611 11.32 -3.22 3.27
CA ARG A 611 10.03 -3.30 4.00
C ARG A 611 9.06 -4.29 3.37
N GLU A 612 9.60 -5.28 2.69
CA GLU A 612 8.89 -6.42 2.11
C GLU A 612 9.62 -7.72 2.45
N LYS A 613 8.98 -8.86 2.20
CA LYS A 613 9.70 -10.14 2.18
C LYS A 613 10.66 -10.14 0.99
N ASP A 614 11.72 -10.93 1.07
CA ASP A 614 12.71 -11.00 0.01
C ASP A 614 13.20 -12.44 -0.16
N GLY A 615 12.75 -13.07 -1.26
CA GLY A 615 13.08 -14.45 -1.56
C GLY A 615 14.57 -14.67 -1.85
N LEU A 616 15.20 -13.73 -2.57
CA LEU A 616 16.63 -13.81 -2.87
C LEU A 616 17.50 -13.55 -1.63
N PHE A 617 17.07 -12.64 -0.74
CA PHE A 617 17.70 -12.48 0.57
C PHE A 617 17.73 -13.81 1.33
N ALA A 618 16.61 -14.54 1.39
CA ALA A 618 16.54 -15.81 2.10
C ALA A 618 17.47 -16.87 1.49
N VAL A 619 17.54 -16.94 0.16
CA VAL A 619 18.46 -17.83 -0.55
C VAL A 619 19.91 -17.47 -0.27
N LEU A 620 20.29 -16.20 -0.36
CA LEU A 620 21.65 -15.73 -0.05
C LEU A 620 22.02 -15.94 1.42
N ALA A 621 21.07 -15.80 2.34
CA ALA A 621 21.27 -16.11 3.75
C ALA A 621 21.60 -17.59 3.97
N TRP A 622 20.88 -18.49 3.31
CA TRP A 622 21.18 -19.93 3.33
C TRP A 622 22.52 -20.27 2.69
N LEU A 623 22.84 -19.67 1.54
CA LEU A 623 24.14 -19.86 0.88
C LEU A 623 25.30 -19.34 1.75
N THR A 624 25.10 -18.23 2.46
CA THR A 624 26.10 -17.68 3.39
C THR A 624 26.33 -18.62 4.58
N ILE A 625 25.26 -19.18 5.15
CA ILE A 625 25.38 -20.16 6.24
C ILE A 625 26.05 -21.44 5.75
N LEU A 626 25.65 -21.97 4.59
CA LEU A 626 26.32 -23.12 3.98
C LEU A 626 27.81 -22.84 3.72
N ALA A 627 28.16 -21.66 3.23
CA ALA A 627 29.55 -21.23 3.04
C ALA A 627 30.31 -21.17 4.37
N HIS A 628 29.69 -20.68 5.44
CA HIS A 628 30.28 -20.66 6.78
C HIS A 628 30.64 -22.07 7.29
N PHE A 629 29.74 -23.04 7.11
CA PHE A 629 29.99 -24.44 7.50
C PHE A 629 30.94 -25.19 6.55
N ASN A 630 31.14 -24.70 5.33
CA ASN A 630 31.93 -25.38 4.28
C ASN A 630 33.20 -24.64 3.84
N GLN A 631 33.61 -23.59 4.55
CA GLN A 631 34.80 -22.78 4.25
C GLN A 631 36.11 -23.58 4.17
N ASP A 632 36.18 -24.73 4.83
CA ASP A 632 37.31 -25.66 4.73
C ASP A 632 37.00 -26.75 3.68
N ALA A 633 37.50 -26.53 2.47
CA ALA A 633 37.31 -27.44 1.34
C ALA A 633 37.93 -28.84 1.54
N SER A 634 38.82 -29.02 2.54
CA SER A 634 39.40 -30.33 2.86
C SER A 634 38.47 -31.25 3.64
N LYS A 635 37.39 -30.71 4.22
CA LYS A 635 36.41 -31.47 4.99
C LYS A 635 35.24 -31.94 4.13
N PRO A 636 34.59 -33.06 4.53
CA PRO A 636 33.34 -33.48 3.92
C PRO A 636 32.32 -32.35 3.90
N PHE A 637 31.56 -32.26 2.80
CA PHE A 637 30.53 -31.25 2.65
C PHE A 637 29.45 -31.38 3.74
N VAL A 638 29.22 -30.29 4.48
CA VAL A 638 28.14 -30.16 5.45
C VAL A 638 26.87 -29.75 4.68
N THR A 639 25.91 -30.67 4.61
CA THR A 639 24.66 -30.48 3.86
C THR A 639 23.65 -29.59 4.60
N VAL A 640 22.64 -29.12 3.87
CA VAL A 640 21.46 -28.46 4.45
C VAL A 640 20.82 -29.33 5.53
N GLN A 641 20.66 -30.63 5.28
CA GLN A 641 20.09 -31.58 6.25
C GLN A 641 20.94 -31.63 7.53
N ASN A 642 22.26 -31.68 7.43
CA ASN A 642 23.13 -31.72 8.63
C ASN A 642 22.95 -30.48 9.51
N ILE A 643 22.84 -29.30 8.89
CA ILE A 643 22.64 -28.03 9.61
C ILE A 643 21.29 -28.04 10.34
N VAL A 644 20.23 -28.52 9.68
CA VAL A 644 18.88 -28.58 10.26
C VAL A 644 18.79 -29.65 11.36
N GLU A 645 19.43 -30.80 11.17
CA GLU A 645 19.48 -31.84 12.20
C GLU A 645 20.28 -31.40 13.43
N GLU A 646 21.38 -30.66 13.24
CA GLU A 646 22.12 -30.04 14.35
C GLU A 646 21.24 -29.00 15.08
N HIS A 647 20.46 -28.21 14.33
CA HIS A 647 19.51 -27.29 14.90
C HIS A 647 18.48 -28.02 15.77
N TRP A 648 17.84 -29.07 15.25
CA TRP A 648 16.88 -29.87 16.01
C TRP A 648 17.52 -30.53 17.23
N ALA A 649 18.76 -31.01 17.14
CA ALA A 649 19.46 -31.59 18.29
C ALA A 649 19.70 -30.55 19.41
N ARG A 650 19.85 -29.27 19.06
CA ARG A 650 20.11 -28.18 20.01
C ARG A 650 18.84 -27.60 20.62
N TYR A 651 17.77 -27.48 19.84
CA TYR A 651 16.55 -26.77 20.24
C TYR A 651 15.33 -27.67 20.45
N GLY A 652 15.37 -28.91 19.96
CA GLY A 652 14.18 -29.74 19.72
C GLY A 652 13.58 -29.48 18.35
N ARG A 653 12.56 -30.25 17.97
CA ARG A 653 11.90 -30.13 16.66
C ARG A 653 10.43 -29.75 16.83
N ASN A 654 9.99 -28.79 16.02
CA ASN A 654 8.60 -28.41 15.89
C ASN A 654 8.03 -29.03 14.61
N TYR A 655 7.43 -30.22 14.74
CA TYR A 655 6.75 -30.88 13.63
C TYR A 655 5.55 -30.06 13.21
N TYR A 656 5.59 -29.52 11.99
CA TYR A 656 4.62 -28.54 11.52
C TYR A 656 3.98 -28.96 10.21
N CYS A 657 2.65 -28.81 10.10
CA CYS A 657 1.95 -28.87 8.82
C CYS A 657 0.76 -27.91 8.77
N ARG A 658 0.39 -27.50 7.56
CA ARG A 658 -0.79 -26.68 7.28
C ARG A 658 -1.76 -27.42 6.36
N TYR A 659 -3.03 -27.42 6.74
CA TYR A 659 -4.14 -27.98 5.98
C TYR A 659 -5.03 -26.83 5.49
N ASP A 660 -5.16 -26.70 4.18
CA ASP A 660 -6.01 -25.69 3.55
C ASP A 660 -7.27 -26.36 2.98
N TYR A 661 -8.44 -25.94 3.46
CA TYR A 661 -9.75 -26.34 2.97
C TYR A 661 -10.31 -25.20 2.12
N GLU A 662 -10.00 -25.24 0.83
CA GLU A 662 -10.32 -24.16 -0.12
C GLU A 662 -11.73 -24.30 -0.68
N GLY A 663 -12.36 -23.19 -1.07
CA GLY A 663 -13.68 -23.21 -1.71
C GLY A 663 -14.80 -23.75 -0.80
N VAL A 664 -14.70 -23.54 0.51
CA VAL A 664 -15.77 -23.89 1.45
C VAL A 664 -16.83 -22.80 1.50
N ASP A 665 -18.05 -23.17 1.91
CA ASP A 665 -19.13 -22.20 2.12
C ASP A 665 -18.74 -21.19 3.22
N LYS A 666 -18.76 -19.90 2.86
CA LYS A 666 -18.27 -18.84 3.74
C LYS A 666 -19.15 -18.66 4.98
N ALA A 667 -20.48 -18.78 4.84
CA ALA A 667 -21.39 -18.61 5.97
C ALA A 667 -21.18 -19.74 6.99
N LYS A 668 -21.12 -20.99 6.52
CA LYS A 668 -20.87 -22.16 7.36
C LYS A 668 -19.49 -22.19 7.99
N ALA A 669 -18.45 -21.80 7.26
CA ALA A 669 -17.12 -21.65 7.84
C ALA A 669 -17.08 -20.55 8.91
N THR A 670 -17.87 -19.47 8.74
CA THR A 670 -18.00 -18.42 9.77
C THR A 670 -18.73 -18.93 11.01
N GLU A 671 -19.80 -19.71 10.85
CA GLU A 671 -20.51 -20.38 11.95
C GLU A 671 -19.55 -21.31 12.73
N MET A 672 -18.74 -22.10 12.03
CA MET A 672 -17.72 -22.97 12.63
C MET A 672 -16.73 -22.20 13.51
N MET A 673 -16.18 -21.10 12.99
CA MET A 673 -15.26 -20.24 13.74
C MET A 673 -15.93 -19.59 14.97
N ALA A 674 -17.20 -19.18 14.84
CA ALA A 674 -17.97 -18.60 15.94
C ALA A 674 -18.25 -19.63 17.04
N ALA A 675 -18.53 -20.88 16.68
CA ALA A 675 -18.71 -21.98 17.63
C ALA A 675 -17.43 -22.26 18.43
N MET A 676 -16.28 -22.36 17.75
CA MET A 676 -14.97 -22.52 18.41
C MET A 676 -14.63 -21.34 19.33
N THR A 677 -14.89 -20.11 18.88
CA THR A 677 -14.71 -18.90 19.69
C THR A 677 -15.53 -18.96 20.98
N SER A 678 -16.81 -19.31 20.87
CA SER A 678 -17.72 -19.40 22.02
C SER A 678 -17.30 -20.50 23.00
N ALA A 679 -16.70 -21.59 22.51
CA ALA A 679 -16.23 -22.70 23.32
C ALA A 679 -14.84 -22.48 23.94
N SER A 680 -14.10 -21.42 23.55
CA SER A 680 -12.67 -21.24 23.89
C SER A 680 -12.43 -21.27 25.41
N ALA A 681 -13.18 -20.47 26.19
CA ALA A 681 -13.03 -20.44 27.64
C ALA A 681 -13.26 -21.81 28.30
N THR A 682 -14.23 -22.59 27.79
CA THR A 682 -14.52 -23.94 28.31
C THR A 682 -13.50 -24.99 27.89
N ASN A 683 -12.70 -24.73 26.85
CA ASN A 683 -11.69 -25.66 26.35
C ASN A 683 -10.34 -25.50 27.07
N THR A 684 -10.05 -24.33 27.63
CA THR A 684 -8.90 -24.14 28.52
C THR A 684 -8.96 -25.11 29.71
N GLY A 685 -7.87 -25.86 29.91
CA GLY A 685 -7.73 -26.88 30.94
C GLY A 685 -8.26 -28.27 30.57
N LYS A 686 -8.95 -28.44 29.44
CA LYS A 686 -9.42 -29.77 29.01
C LYS A 686 -8.27 -30.61 28.44
N THR A 687 -8.36 -31.92 28.64
CA THR A 687 -7.53 -32.91 27.94
C THR A 687 -8.35 -33.60 26.86
N ILE A 688 -7.90 -33.51 25.61
CA ILE A 688 -8.55 -34.11 24.44
C ILE A 688 -7.49 -34.87 23.65
N GLY A 689 -7.74 -36.13 23.31
CA GLY A 689 -6.78 -36.95 22.55
C GLY A 689 -5.40 -37.09 23.21
N GLY A 690 -5.33 -36.97 24.54
CA GLY A 690 -4.06 -36.97 25.29
C GLY A 690 -3.34 -35.62 25.39
N PHE A 691 -3.87 -34.56 24.75
CA PHE A 691 -3.30 -33.21 24.82
C PHE A 691 -4.09 -32.34 25.79
N THR A 692 -3.40 -31.77 26.78
CA THR A 692 -3.99 -30.79 27.71
C THR A 692 -3.86 -29.39 27.12
N ILE A 693 -5.01 -28.74 26.88
CA ILE A 693 -5.09 -27.37 26.36
C ILE A 693 -4.77 -26.39 27.49
N ALA A 694 -3.58 -25.81 27.48
CA ALA A 694 -3.17 -24.81 28.45
C ALA A 694 -3.86 -23.46 28.21
N THR A 695 -4.13 -23.11 26.95
CA THR A 695 -4.82 -21.87 26.59
C THR A 695 -5.63 -22.08 25.32
N ALA A 696 -6.91 -21.71 25.35
CA ALA A 696 -7.75 -21.57 24.16
C ALA A 696 -8.24 -20.13 24.06
N ASP A 697 -7.84 -19.42 23.00
CA ASP A 697 -8.15 -18.00 22.82
C ASP A 697 -8.40 -17.60 21.37
N VAL A 698 -8.94 -16.40 21.21
CA VAL A 698 -9.00 -15.71 19.92
C VAL A 698 -7.87 -14.70 19.89
N PHE A 699 -6.89 -14.90 19.01
CA PHE A 699 -5.71 -14.06 18.93
C PHE A 699 -6.10 -12.61 18.59
N GLY A 700 -5.69 -11.71 19.48
CA GLY A 700 -5.71 -10.27 19.28
C GLY A 700 -4.31 -9.72 19.45
N TYR A 701 -3.98 -8.68 18.70
CA TYR A 701 -2.68 -8.05 18.70
C TYR A 701 -2.83 -6.55 18.91
N THR A 702 -2.12 -6.04 19.91
CA THR A 702 -1.90 -4.60 20.08
C THR A 702 -0.48 -4.32 19.62
N ASP A 703 -0.35 -3.55 18.55
CA ASP A 703 0.94 -3.21 17.97
C ASP A 703 1.76 -2.39 18.98
N PRO A 704 2.98 -2.82 19.33
CA PRO A 704 3.78 -2.17 20.36
C PRO A 704 4.39 -0.83 19.90
N VAL A 705 4.26 -0.49 18.61
CA VAL A 705 4.84 0.72 18.01
C VAL A 705 3.78 1.81 17.88
N ASP A 706 2.65 1.53 17.24
CA ASP A 706 1.61 2.54 16.96
C ASP A 706 0.34 2.41 17.83
N GLY A 707 0.25 1.36 18.65
CA GLY A 707 -0.88 1.10 19.55
C GLY A 707 -2.15 0.62 18.84
N SER A 708 -2.10 0.36 17.53
CA SER A 708 -3.24 -0.16 16.76
C SER A 708 -3.63 -1.57 17.24
N VAL A 709 -4.92 -1.88 17.18
CA VAL A 709 -5.46 -3.15 17.70
C VAL A 709 -6.11 -3.96 16.58
N SER A 710 -5.53 -5.12 16.30
CA SER A 710 -6.05 -6.13 15.39
C SER A 710 -6.72 -7.27 16.17
N LYS A 711 -8.04 -7.39 16.06
CA LYS A 711 -8.82 -8.45 16.73
C LYS A 711 -9.14 -9.60 15.78
N ASN A 712 -9.54 -10.75 16.32
CA ASN A 712 -10.06 -11.89 15.55
C ASN A 712 -9.08 -12.44 14.49
N GLN A 713 -7.79 -12.52 14.83
CA GLN A 713 -6.72 -12.87 13.88
C GLN A 713 -6.53 -14.39 13.71
N GLY A 714 -7.23 -15.19 14.51
CA GLY A 714 -7.26 -16.65 14.47
C GLY A 714 -7.66 -17.22 15.83
N ILE A 715 -8.05 -18.48 15.87
CA ILE A 715 -8.33 -19.20 17.11
C ILE A 715 -7.14 -20.10 17.41
N ARG A 716 -6.65 -20.09 18.65
CA ARG A 716 -5.48 -20.87 19.06
C ARG A 716 -5.86 -21.82 20.19
N PHE A 717 -5.38 -23.05 20.09
CA PHE A 717 -5.38 -24.03 21.16
C PHE A 717 -3.93 -24.40 21.45
N LEU A 718 -3.38 -23.82 22.52
CA LEU A 718 -2.00 -23.98 22.96
C LEU A 718 -1.95 -25.10 24.00
N MET A 719 -1.16 -26.13 23.75
CA MET A 719 -1.06 -27.29 24.61
C MET A 719 0.05 -27.12 25.66
N ALA A 720 -0.07 -27.79 26.79
CA ALA A 720 0.89 -27.72 27.89
C ALA A 720 2.29 -28.27 27.53
N ASP A 721 2.38 -29.14 26.52
CA ASP A 721 3.65 -29.73 26.04
C ASP A 721 4.35 -28.86 24.98
N GLY A 722 3.81 -27.69 24.64
CA GLY A 722 4.31 -26.80 23.59
C GLY A 722 3.71 -27.05 22.20
N SER A 723 2.88 -28.08 22.03
CA SER A 723 2.12 -28.32 20.79
C SER A 723 1.02 -27.26 20.61
N ARG A 724 0.58 -27.03 19.38
CA ARG A 724 -0.44 -26.02 19.06
C ARG A 724 -1.36 -26.45 17.91
N ILE A 725 -2.60 -26.02 17.99
CA ILE A 725 -3.59 -26.08 16.89
C ILE A 725 -4.11 -24.67 16.65
N VAL A 726 -4.03 -24.19 15.41
CA VAL A 726 -4.50 -22.85 15.03
C VAL A 726 -5.50 -22.95 13.89
N PHE A 727 -6.61 -22.22 13.99
CA PHE A 727 -7.58 -22.07 12.91
C PHE A 727 -7.63 -20.62 12.43
N ARG A 728 -7.61 -20.44 11.10
CA ARG A 728 -7.87 -19.16 10.45
C ARG A 728 -8.87 -19.31 9.32
N LEU A 729 -9.67 -18.26 9.12
CA LEU A 729 -10.59 -18.15 8.02
C LEU A 729 -10.13 -17.03 7.09
N SER A 730 -9.83 -17.38 5.84
CA SER A 730 -9.48 -16.43 4.78
C SER A 730 -10.64 -16.33 3.80
N GLY A 731 -10.91 -15.13 3.27
CA GLY A 731 -11.98 -14.93 2.30
C GLY A 731 -11.50 -14.18 1.07
N THR A 732 -11.74 -14.76 -0.11
CA THR A 732 -11.67 -14.09 -1.41
C THR A 732 -13.08 -13.86 -1.92
N ALA A 733 -13.38 -12.66 -2.43
CA ALA A 733 -14.69 -12.45 -3.03
C ALA A 733 -14.78 -13.25 -4.33
N GLY A 734 -15.81 -14.09 -4.46
CA GLY A 734 -16.15 -14.79 -5.70
C GLY A 734 -15.88 -16.30 -5.75
N SER A 735 -14.99 -16.85 -4.89
CA SER A 735 -14.58 -18.27 -4.93
C SER A 735 -14.86 -19.08 -3.65
N GLY A 736 -15.60 -18.52 -2.69
CA GLY A 736 -15.83 -19.12 -1.37
C GLY A 736 -14.86 -18.64 -0.30
N ALA A 737 -14.75 -19.37 0.82
CA ALA A 737 -13.75 -19.12 1.86
C ALA A 737 -12.71 -20.23 1.90
N THR A 738 -11.59 -19.98 2.58
CA THR A 738 -10.57 -20.99 2.88
C THR A 738 -10.41 -21.09 4.39
N VAL A 739 -10.64 -22.28 4.93
CA VAL A 739 -10.30 -22.60 6.33
C VAL A 739 -8.88 -23.14 6.33
N ARG A 740 -7.98 -22.50 7.09
CA ARG A 740 -6.61 -22.94 7.28
C ARG A 740 -6.43 -23.47 8.69
N LEU A 741 -6.00 -24.72 8.77
CA LEU A 741 -5.68 -25.43 10.01
C LEU A 741 -4.17 -25.61 10.08
N TYR A 742 -3.54 -25.07 11.12
CA TYR A 742 -2.11 -25.20 11.36
C TYR A 742 -1.91 -26.12 12.56
N LEU A 743 -1.06 -27.12 12.39
CA LEU A 743 -0.81 -28.16 13.37
C LEU A 743 0.67 -28.15 13.70
N GLU A 744 0.98 -28.09 14.99
CA GLU A 744 2.34 -28.11 15.47
C GLU A 744 2.49 -29.04 16.66
N LYS A 745 3.43 -29.99 16.56
CA LYS A 745 3.85 -30.83 17.68
C LYS A 745 5.31 -30.55 18.00
N TYR A 746 5.57 -30.06 19.20
CA TYR A 746 6.93 -29.91 19.71
C TYR A 746 7.42 -31.23 20.31
N ASP A 747 8.63 -31.67 19.95
CA ASP A 747 9.29 -32.82 20.55
C ASP A 747 10.79 -32.52 20.78
N PRO A 748 11.29 -32.58 22.02
CA PRO A 748 12.70 -32.34 22.33
C PRO A 748 13.59 -33.58 22.16
N LYS A 749 13.04 -34.76 21.83
CA LYS A 749 13.79 -36.04 21.82
C LYS A 749 13.64 -36.82 20.53
N ILE A 750 12.43 -36.93 20.00
CA ILE A 750 12.14 -37.68 18.78
C ILE A 750 12.25 -36.69 17.62
N LEU A 751 13.35 -36.74 16.87
CA LEU A 751 13.69 -35.72 15.87
C LEU A 751 13.72 -36.26 14.44
N ASP A 752 13.72 -37.58 14.26
CA ASP A 752 13.99 -38.29 13.00
C ASP A 752 12.73 -38.76 12.26
N LYS A 753 11.54 -38.56 12.83
CA LYS A 753 10.29 -39.01 12.21
C LYS A 753 9.86 -38.10 11.07
N HIS A 754 9.04 -38.64 10.17
CA HIS A 754 8.32 -37.82 9.20
C HIS A 754 7.14 -37.09 9.87
N VAL A 755 6.85 -35.85 9.46
CA VAL A 755 5.78 -35.04 10.05
C VAL A 755 4.42 -35.75 10.07
N SER A 756 4.08 -36.45 8.98
CA SER A 756 2.81 -37.19 8.86
C SER A 756 2.64 -38.31 9.90
N GLU A 757 3.74 -38.81 10.48
CA GLU A 757 3.74 -39.88 11.47
C GLU A 757 3.59 -39.34 12.90
N VAL A 758 3.68 -38.01 13.07
CA VAL A 758 3.72 -37.34 14.37
C VAL A 758 2.48 -36.49 14.61
N VAL A 759 1.95 -35.82 13.59
CA VAL A 759 0.84 -34.85 13.72
C VAL A 759 -0.55 -35.47 13.73
N GLY A 760 -0.70 -36.76 13.37
CA GLY A 760 -2.00 -37.45 13.28
C GLY A 760 -2.90 -37.26 14.52
N PRO A 761 -2.41 -37.52 15.74
CA PRO A 761 -3.19 -37.29 16.95
C PRO A 761 -3.69 -35.84 17.13
N LEU A 762 -2.92 -34.83 16.68
CA LEU A 762 -3.38 -33.43 16.71
C LEU A 762 -4.45 -33.13 15.66
N VAL A 763 -4.42 -33.82 14.51
CA VAL A 763 -5.51 -33.72 13.51
C VAL A 763 -6.82 -34.18 14.14
N ASP A 764 -6.82 -35.31 14.84
CA ASP A 764 -8.02 -35.84 15.50
C ASP A 764 -8.59 -34.86 16.54
N VAL A 765 -7.71 -34.25 17.35
CA VAL A 765 -8.09 -33.20 18.31
C VAL A 765 -8.66 -31.98 17.58
N ALA A 766 -8.04 -31.55 16.48
CA ALA A 766 -8.51 -30.42 15.67
C ALA A 766 -9.91 -30.69 15.09
N MET A 767 -10.18 -31.91 14.62
CA MET A 767 -11.50 -32.28 14.11
C MET A 767 -12.56 -32.28 15.22
N GLN A 768 -12.23 -32.76 16.42
CA GLN A 768 -13.15 -32.73 17.57
C GLN A 768 -13.46 -31.31 18.03
N LEU A 769 -12.46 -30.41 18.05
CA LEU A 769 -12.61 -29.02 18.46
C LEU A 769 -13.44 -28.20 17.46
N SER A 770 -13.21 -28.40 16.16
CA SER A 770 -13.79 -27.58 15.10
C SER A 770 -15.10 -28.12 14.54
N LYS A 771 -15.29 -29.44 14.59
CA LYS A 771 -16.33 -30.14 13.83
C LYS A 771 -16.30 -29.78 12.34
N LEU A 772 -15.10 -29.57 11.80
CA LEU A 772 -14.91 -29.05 10.44
C LEU A 772 -15.69 -29.81 9.35
N PRO A 773 -15.73 -31.16 9.35
CA PRO A 773 -16.52 -31.89 8.36
C PRO A 773 -18.03 -31.61 8.43
N GLU A 774 -18.59 -31.40 9.63
CA GLU A 774 -20.01 -31.11 9.83
C GLU A 774 -20.40 -29.75 9.25
N TYR A 775 -19.54 -28.75 9.38
CA TYR A 775 -19.79 -27.40 8.86
C TYR A 775 -19.48 -27.26 7.37
N THR A 776 -18.37 -27.84 6.92
CA THR A 776 -17.82 -27.56 5.58
C THR A 776 -18.16 -28.65 4.55
N GLY A 777 -18.59 -29.83 5.00
CA GLY A 777 -18.74 -31.02 4.16
C GLY A 777 -17.40 -31.60 3.66
N ARG A 778 -16.25 -31.09 4.14
CA ARG A 778 -14.93 -31.56 3.75
C ARG A 778 -14.37 -32.54 4.76
N ASN A 779 -14.12 -33.78 4.31
CA ASN A 779 -13.44 -34.79 5.11
C ASN A 779 -11.91 -34.76 4.95
N GLU A 780 -11.42 -34.11 3.89
CA GLU A 780 -10.00 -34.02 3.54
C GLU A 780 -9.63 -32.58 3.16
N PRO A 781 -8.39 -32.13 3.46
CA PRO A 781 -7.91 -30.84 3.00
C PRO A 781 -7.73 -30.82 1.48
N THR A 782 -7.81 -29.64 0.89
CA THR A 782 -7.50 -29.42 -0.54
C THR A 782 -5.99 -29.40 -0.77
N VAL A 783 -5.24 -28.78 0.14
CA VAL A 783 -3.77 -28.70 0.09
C VAL A 783 -3.20 -29.03 1.48
N ILE A 784 -2.09 -29.76 1.49
CA ILE A 784 -1.25 -29.98 2.68
C ILE A 784 0.13 -29.39 2.39
N THR A 785 0.65 -28.59 3.31
CA THR A 785 1.98 -27.95 3.23
C THR A 785 2.81 -28.29 4.45
#